data_AF-A0A4U5WPP0-F1
#
_entry.id   AF-A0A4U5WPP0-F1
#
_cell.length_a   1.000
_cell.length_b   1.000
_cell.length_c   1.000
_cell.angle_alpha   90.00
_cell.angle_beta   90.00
_cell.angle_gamma   90.00
#
_symmetry.space_group_name_H-M   'P 1'
#
loop_
_entity.id
_entity.type
_entity.pdbx_description
1 polymer ?
#
loop_
_entity_poly.entity_id
_entity_poly.type
_entity_poly.pdbx_seq_one_letter_code
_entity_poly.pdbx_strand_id
1 'polypeptide(L)'
;MTTGTPQGRLLPVTDLSLVVLVGASGSGKSTFARRHFKPTEVISSDFCRGLVSDDENDQGATRDAFDVLHYIAGKRLAAGRRTVVDATSVQKEARRQLIDLARQYDVLPIAIVLDVPEEVCAERNASRPDRADLPRRVVRRHTRELRSSLRHLEREGFRKVHVLRGVEEVEHATVVTEKRFNDLTHLTGPFDIIGDVHGCASELEALLGKLGYVDGAHPGGRTAVFVGDLVDRGPDSPGVLRRVMAMVKSGNALCVPGNHENKYGRHLKGRKVQHTHGLAETVAQMAGESEEFVAEVREFIDSLVSHYVLDGGRLVVCHAGLPEKYHGRTSGRVRSHALYGETTGETDEFGLPVRYPWAEDYRGRAAVVYGHTPVPEATWLNNTICLDTGAVFGGKLTALRWPERELVDVPAERVWYEPAKPLRSEAPGGQDGRPLDLADVQGRRVVETRYQPRITLREENAAAALEVMSRFAVDPRLLPYLPPTMAPTATSKVDGYLEHPLEAFAQYAADGVERVVCEEKHMGSRAVALVCRDAEAARRRFGVDGPTGSLYTRTGRPFFDDPATTEAVLDRLRAAVGAAGLWTELDTDWLLLDAELMPWSLKASGLLRAQYAAVGAASGAVFPDALAALEGAAARGVDVGDLLSRQRERAADAAAFTAAYRRYCWTTDGLDGVRLAPFQVLAVQGRSLAGLPHDEQLALLDRLVEHDGSGLLHTTRRLYVDTGDPESVRAGVDWWLEMTGRGGEGMVVKPLGALVRDGEGRLVQPGVKCRGREYLRIIYGPEYTRPDHLARLRGRFLQHKRSLALREYALGLEALDRLAGGEPLWRVHEAVFGVLALESEPVDPRL
;
A
#
# COMPACT_ATOMS: atom_id res chain seq x y z
N MET A 1 -41.11 -50.70 16.94
CA MET A 1 -39.85 -50.65 16.17
C MET A 1 -39.71 -49.23 15.64
N THR A 2 -39.03 -48.36 16.40
CA THR A 2 -38.72 -46.98 15.99
C THR A 2 -37.42 -47.01 15.21
N THR A 3 -37.51 -46.88 13.88
CA THR A 3 -36.39 -46.70 12.97
C THR A 3 -35.78 -45.31 13.22
N GLY A 4 -34.79 -45.23 14.09
CA GLY A 4 -33.97 -44.03 14.24
C GLY A 4 -33.16 -43.81 12.98
N THR A 5 -33.36 -42.67 12.32
CA THR A 5 -32.51 -42.20 11.23
C THR A 5 -31.07 -42.14 11.73
N PRO A 6 -30.06 -42.72 11.04
CA PRO A 6 -28.68 -42.67 11.48
C PRO A 6 -28.24 -41.20 11.59
N GLN A 7 -27.89 -40.75 12.80
CA GLN A 7 -27.40 -39.40 13.03
C GLN A 7 -26.01 -39.29 12.40
N GLY A 8 -25.89 -38.62 11.26
CA GLY A 8 -24.65 -38.50 10.49
C GLY A 8 -23.52 -37.85 11.30
N ARG A 9 -22.28 -38.33 11.11
CA ARG A 9 -21.13 -37.91 11.90
C ARG A 9 -20.55 -36.59 11.38
N LEU A 10 -20.53 -35.56 12.22
CA LEU A 10 -19.94 -34.26 11.88
C LEU A 10 -18.42 -34.28 12.07
N LEU A 11 -17.68 -33.85 11.05
CA LEU A 11 -16.22 -33.80 11.03
C LEU A 11 -15.75 -32.35 10.92
N PRO A 12 -15.47 -31.69 12.06
CA PRO A 12 -15.01 -30.31 12.03
C PRO A 12 -13.56 -30.21 11.52
N VAL A 13 -13.36 -29.37 10.50
CA VAL A 13 -12.08 -29.16 9.82
C VAL A 13 -11.86 -27.66 9.66
N THR A 14 -10.68 -27.16 10.04
CA THR A 14 -10.40 -25.72 9.95
C THR A 14 -10.21 -25.25 8.51
N ASP A 15 -10.66 -24.02 8.25
CA ASP A 15 -10.53 -23.33 6.96
C ASP A 15 -9.07 -23.11 6.49
N LEU A 16 -8.11 -23.10 7.42
CA LEU A 16 -6.67 -23.25 7.16
C LEU A 16 -6.13 -24.49 7.91
N SER A 17 -5.87 -25.55 7.16
CA SER A 17 -5.30 -26.81 7.66
C SER A 17 -4.69 -27.64 6.54
N LEU A 18 -3.84 -28.60 6.93
CA LEU A 18 -3.46 -29.74 6.10
C LEU A 18 -4.27 -30.95 6.55
N VAL A 19 -5.22 -31.37 5.72
CA VAL A 19 -6.03 -32.57 5.94
C VAL A 19 -5.34 -33.74 5.25
N VAL A 20 -5.09 -34.81 5.98
CA VAL A 20 -4.51 -36.04 5.44
C VAL A 20 -5.58 -37.12 5.48
N LEU A 21 -5.97 -37.63 4.30
CA LEU A 21 -6.82 -38.80 4.22
C LEU A 21 -5.95 -40.04 4.50
N VAL A 22 -6.43 -40.90 5.38
CA VAL A 22 -5.70 -42.10 5.82
C VAL A 22 -6.60 -43.32 5.63
N GLY A 23 -6.15 -44.31 4.87
CA GLY A 23 -6.95 -45.51 4.62
C GLY A 23 -6.38 -46.41 3.53
N ALA A 24 -6.74 -47.69 3.58
CA ALA A 24 -6.30 -48.68 2.60
C ALA A 24 -6.74 -48.32 1.16
N SER A 25 -6.08 -48.90 0.16
CA SER A 25 -6.59 -48.80 -1.22
C SER A 25 -7.99 -49.42 -1.27
N GLY A 26 -8.94 -48.76 -1.94
CA GLY A 26 -10.34 -49.21 -1.99
C GLY A 26 -11.22 -48.75 -0.82
N SER A 27 -10.66 -48.07 0.19
CA SER A 27 -11.44 -47.58 1.35
C SER A 27 -12.39 -46.41 1.03
N GLY A 28 -12.30 -45.81 -0.16
CA GLY A 28 -13.17 -44.72 -0.61
C GLY A 28 -12.63 -43.31 -0.41
N LYS A 29 -11.35 -43.12 -0.06
CA LYS A 29 -10.73 -41.78 0.16
C LYS A 29 -10.99 -40.78 -0.96
N SER A 30 -10.68 -41.12 -2.22
CA SER A 30 -10.87 -40.21 -3.34
C SER A 30 -12.33 -39.84 -3.58
N THR A 31 -13.26 -40.77 -3.29
CA THR A 31 -14.70 -40.51 -3.37
C THR A 31 -15.14 -39.58 -2.24
N PHE A 32 -14.65 -39.84 -1.02
CA PHE A 32 -14.88 -38.99 0.15
C PHE A 32 -14.34 -37.57 -0.09
N ALA A 33 -13.11 -37.45 -0.63
CA ALA A 33 -12.47 -36.18 -0.94
C ALA A 33 -13.32 -35.35 -1.90
N ARG A 34 -13.75 -35.96 -3.02
CA ARG A 34 -14.58 -35.31 -4.04
C ARG A 34 -15.95 -34.88 -3.52
N ARG A 35 -16.52 -35.63 -2.57
CA ARG A 35 -17.83 -35.32 -1.98
C ARG A 35 -17.77 -34.13 -1.02
N HIS A 36 -16.68 -33.99 -0.27
CA HIS A 36 -16.62 -33.05 0.87
C HIS A 36 -15.71 -31.84 0.66
N PHE A 37 -14.83 -31.86 -0.33
CA PHE A 37 -13.87 -30.79 -0.58
C PHE A 37 -13.93 -30.34 -2.04
N LYS A 38 -13.53 -29.08 -2.29
CA LYS A 38 -13.46 -28.55 -3.66
C LYS A 38 -12.38 -29.30 -4.44
N PRO A 39 -12.54 -29.50 -5.76
CA PRO A 39 -11.51 -30.15 -6.58
C PRO A 39 -10.12 -29.50 -6.42
N THR A 40 -10.08 -28.17 -6.30
CA THR A 40 -8.83 -27.42 -6.08
C THR A 40 -8.21 -27.61 -4.70
N GLU A 41 -8.95 -28.10 -3.69
CA GLU A 41 -8.43 -28.36 -2.35
C GLU A 41 -7.71 -29.71 -2.24
N VAL A 42 -8.03 -30.65 -3.14
CA VAL A 42 -7.54 -32.03 -3.08
C VAL A 42 -6.32 -32.20 -3.98
N ILE A 43 -5.22 -32.67 -3.40
CA ILE A 43 -4.01 -33.08 -4.12
C ILE A 43 -3.87 -34.58 -3.96
N SER A 44 -3.98 -35.31 -5.08
CA SER A 44 -3.86 -36.76 -5.11
C SER A 44 -2.44 -37.18 -5.47
N SER A 45 -1.89 -38.17 -4.75
CA SER A 45 -0.60 -38.78 -5.12
C SER A 45 -0.66 -39.48 -6.48
N ASP A 46 -1.84 -39.97 -6.87
CA ASP A 46 -2.04 -40.68 -8.13
C ASP A 46 -2.05 -39.69 -9.31
N PHE A 47 -2.74 -38.56 -9.15
CA PHE A 47 -2.69 -37.45 -10.12
C PHE A 47 -1.28 -36.89 -10.29
N CYS A 48 -0.56 -36.64 -9.19
CA CYS A 48 0.82 -36.17 -9.25
C CYS A 48 1.77 -37.16 -9.94
N ARG A 49 1.46 -38.47 -9.88
CA ARG A 49 2.22 -39.51 -10.58
C ARG A 49 1.95 -39.51 -12.08
N GLY A 50 0.70 -39.35 -12.48
CA GLY A 50 0.35 -39.13 -13.88
C GLY A 50 1.07 -37.92 -14.47
N LEU A 51 1.21 -36.83 -13.72
CA LEU A 51 1.94 -35.63 -14.18
C LEU A 51 3.43 -35.86 -14.48
N VAL A 52 4.08 -36.83 -13.82
CA VAL A 52 5.54 -37.06 -13.96
C VAL A 52 5.88 -38.29 -14.81
N SER A 53 4.92 -39.17 -15.08
CA SER A 53 5.15 -40.45 -15.76
C SER A 53 4.14 -40.81 -16.84
N ASP A 54 3.14 -39.95 -17.09
CA ASP A 54 1.98 -40.21 -17.96
C ASP A 54 1.12 -41.43 -17.55
N ASP A 55 1.39 -42.04 -16.38
CA ASP A 55 0.66 -43.18 -15.81
C ASP A 55 0.44 -43.01 -14.30
N GLU A 56 -0.82 -42.91 -13.85
CA GLU A 56 -1.19 -42.80 -12.43
C GLU A 56 -0.87 -44.06 -11.60
N ASN A 57 -0.41 -45.14 -12.22
CA ASN A 57 -0.06 -46.41 -11.57
C ASN A 57 1.44 -46.73 -11.58
N ASP A 58 2.29 -45.94 -12.25
CA ASP A 58 3.74 -46.19 -12.32
C ASP A 58 4.41 -46.05 -10.95
N GLN A 59 4.69 -47.18 -10.29
CA GLN A 59 5.33 -47.20 -8.97
C GLN A 59 6.78 -46.69 -8.99
N GLY A 60 7.45 -46.66 -10.16
CA GLY A 60 8.79 -46.11 -10.34
C GLY A 60 8.85 -44.60 -10.07
N ALA A 61 7.78 -43.87 -10.43
CA ALA A 61 7.68 -42.42 -10.26
C ALA A 61 7.19 -41.96 -8.87
N THR A 62 7.18 -42.84 -7.86
CA THR A 62 6.61 -42.51 -6.52
C THR A 62 7.29 -41.32 -5.87
N ARG A 63 8.63 -41.28 -5.95
CA ARG A 63 9.39 -40.20 -5.32
C ARG A 63 9.05 -38.85 -5.94
N ASP A 64 9.12 -38.75 -7.26
CA ASP A 64 8.86 -37.51 -8.00
C ASP A 64 7.40 -37.05 -7.83
N ALA A 65 6.44 -37.99 -7.81
CA ALA A 65 5.04 -37.69 -7.52
C ALA A 65 4.84 -37.03 -6.14
N PHE A 66 5.51 -37.55 -5.10
CA PHE A 66 5.45 -36.96 -3.75
C PHE A 66 6.19 -35.62 -3.66
N ASP A 67 7.27 -35.42 -4.42
CA ASP A 67 7.96 -34.13 -4.49
C ASP A 67 7.05 -33.03 -5.08
N VAL A 68 6.34 -33.34 -6.18
CA VAL A 68 5.31 -32.46 -6.76
C VAL A 68 4.17 -32.21 -5.78
N LEU A 69 3.67 -33.26 -5.11
CA LEU A 69 2.59 -33.14 -4.12
C LEU A 69 2.97 -32.20 -2.99
N HIS A 70 4.15 -32.38 -2.38
CA HIS A 70 4.63 -31.53 -1.29
C HIS A 70 4.84 -30.08 -1.76
N TYR A 71 5.33 -29.87 -2.98
CA TYR A 71 5.50 -28.54 -3.54
C TYR A 71 4.16 -27.81 -3.69
N ILE A 72 3.17 -28.44 -4.33
CA ILE A 72 1.83 -27.86 -4.53
C ILE A 72 1.16 -27.62 -3.17
N ALA A 73 1.21 -28.60 -2.26
CA ALA A 73 0.65 -28.48 -0.92
C ALA A 73 1.28 -27.32 -0.16
N GLY A 74 2.62 -27.19 -0.21
CA GLY A 74 3.35 -26.10 0.41
C GLY A 74 2.92 -24.72 -0.11
N LYS A 75 2.81 -24.55 -1.44
CA LYS A 75 2.36 -23.28 -2.04
C LYS A 75 0.94 -22.91 -1.62
N ARG A 76 0.03 -23.90 -1.51
CA ARG A 76 -1.33 -23.66 -1.04
C ARG A 76 -1.39 -23.26 0.43
N LEU A 77 -0.65 -23.96 1.29
CA LEU A 77 -0.56 -23.65 2.72
C LEU A 77 0.10 -22.28 2.97
N ALA A 78 1.11 -21.92 2.17
CA ALA A 78 1.71 -20.59 2.19
C ALA A 78 0.66 -19.51 1.91
N ALA A 79 -0.19 -19.72 0.91
CA ALA A 79 -1.28 -18.83 0.52
C ALA A 79 -2.53 -18.89 1.44
N GLY A 80 -2.43 -19.52 2.61
CA GLY A 80 -3.54 -19.60 3.56
C GLY A 80 -4.73 -20.43 3.09
N ARG A 81 -4.50 -21.44 2.24
CA ARG A 81 -5.57 -22.30 1.69
C ARG A 81 -5.60 -23.68 2.37
N ARG A 82 -6.80 -24.14 2.75
CA ARG A 82 -7.04 -25.55 3.10
C ARG A 82 -6.54 -26.47 2.00
N THR A 83 -5.82 -27.50 2.41
CA THR A 83 -5.19 -28.46 1.50
C THR A 83 -5.45 -29.86 2.01
N VAL A 84 -5.99 -30.71 1.14
CA VAL A 84 -6.37 -32.09 1.42
C VAL A 84 -5.45 -33.01 0.62
N VAL A 85 -4.74 -33.90 1.29
CA VAL A 85 -3.89 -34.89 0.64
C VAL A 85 -4.66 -36.20 0.53
N ASP A 86 -4.96 -36.60 -0.70
CA ASP A 86 -5.52 -37.91 -1.04
C ASP A 86 -4.39 -38.88 -1.40
N ALA A 87 -3.95 -39.62 -0.38
CA ALA A 87 -2.97 -40.70 -0.50
C ALA A 87 -3.37 -41.83 0.46
N THR A 88 -2.76 -43.01 0.34
CA THR A 88 -3.02 -44.12 1.28
C THR A 88 -2.62 -43.74 2.72
N SER A 89 -1.47 -43.08 2.89
CA SER A 89 -0.98 -42.51 4.15
C SER A 89 -0.96 -43.48 5.34
N VAL A 90 -0.92 -44.79 5.11
CA VAL A 90 -0.94 -45.83 6.16
C VAL A 90 0.43 -46.03 6.83
N GLN A 91 1.51 -45.63 6.16
CA GLN A 91 2.88 -45.69 6.69
C GLN A 91 3.24 -44.44 7.49
N LYS A 92 3.98 -44.63 8.59
CA LYS A 92 4.38 -43.57 9.51
C LYS A 92 5.29 -42.53 8.84
N GLU A 93 6.24 -42.98 8.03
CA GLU A 93 7.22 -42.12 7.34
C GLU A 93 6.54 -41.17 6.35
N ALA A 94 5.54 -41.65 5.61
CA ALA A 94 4.74 -40.82 4.69
C ALA A 94 3.95 -39.75 5.45
N ARG A 95 3.33 -40.11 6.59
CA ARG A 95 2.62 -39.14 7.44
C ARG A 95 3.55 -38.12 8.07
N ARG A 96 4.76 -38.53 8.47
CA ARG A 96 5.77 -37.64 9.06
C ARG A 96 6.08 -36.45 8.14
N GLN A 97 6.31 -36.69 6.85
CA GLN A 97 6.60 -35.63 5.88
C GLN A 97 5.45 -34.62 5.77
N LEU A 98 4.20 -35.10 5.77
CA LEU A 98 3.01 -34.23 5.76
C LEU A 98 2.85 -33.45 7.07
N ILE A 99 3.11 -34.07 8.21
CA ILE A 99 3.09 -33.39 9.52
C ILE A 99 4.18 -32.31 9.57
N ASP A 100 5.38 -32.59 9.06
CA ASP A 100 6.48 -31.63 9.02
C ASP A 100 6.17 -30.48 8.05
N LEU A 101 5.50 -30.75 6.92
CA LEU A 101 4.98 -29.72 6.03
C LEU A 101 3.95 -28.82 6.73
N ALA A 102 2.99 -29.40 7.45
CA ALA A 102 2.01 -28.63 8.24
C ALA A 102 2.70 -27.75 9.29
N ARG A 103 3.73 -28.29 9.97
CA ARG A 103 4.55 -27.53 10.93
C ARG A 103 5.33 -26.41 10.27
N GLN A 104 5.95 -26.65 9.10
CA GLN A 104 6.70 -25.64 8.36
C GLN A 104 5.85 -24.40 8.08
N TYR A 105 4.58 -24.59 7.74
CA TYR A 105 3.64 -23.52 7.44
C TYR A 105 2.72 -23.14 8.63
N ASP A 106 3.02 -23.58 9.85
CA ASP A 106 2.27 -23.24 11.07
C ASP A 106 0.74 -23.48 10.98
N VAL A 107 0.33 -24.55 10.32
CA VAL A 107 -1.07 -24.97 10.20
C VAL A 107 -1.35 -26.25 10.99
N LEU A 108 -2.63 -26.51 11.29
CA LEU A 108 -3.04 -27.73 11.98
C LEU A 108 -3.03 -28.94 11.03
N PRO A 109 -2.28 -30.01 11.33
CA PRO A 109 -2.44 -31.30 10.66
C PRO A 109 -3.68 -32.02 11.21
N ILE A 110 -4.61 -32.38 10.33
CA ILE A 110 -5.85 -33.09 10.64
C ILE A 110 -5.86 -34.42 9.90
N ALA A 111 -6.08 -35.54 10.60
CA ALA A 111 -6.24 -36.84 9.98
C ALA A 111 -7.73 -37.19 9.84
N ILE A 112 -8.18 -37.57 8.65
CA ILE A 112 -9.47 -38.22 8.44
C ILE A 112 -9.20 -39.66 8.02
N VAL A 113 -9.53 -40.58 8.92
CA VAL A 113 -9.23 -41.99 8.79
C VAL A 113 -10.47 -42.76 8.34
N LEU A 114 -10.35 -43.50 7.24
CA LEU A 114 -11.38 -44.38 6.70
C LEU A 114 -11.00 -45.84 7.01
N ASP A 115 -11.46 -46.36 8.16
CA ASP A 115 -11.27 -47.76 8.59
C ASP A 115 -12.42 -48.62 8.08
N VAL A 116 -12.32 -49.00 6.80
CA VAL A 116 -13.28 -49.84 6.09
C VAL A 116 -12.82 -51.31 6.12
N PRO A 117 -13.72 -52.31 6.25
CA PRO A 117 -13.36 -53.72 6.21
C PRO A 117 -12.52 -54.12 4.99
N GLU A 118 -11.59 -55.06 5.18
CA GLU A 118 -10.67 -55.53 4.13
C GLU A 118 -11.42 -56.08 2.91
N GLU A 119 -12.48 -56.85 3.15
CA GLU A 119 -13.31 -57.48 2.11
C GLU A 119 -13.90 -56.44 1.16
N VAL A 120 -14.54 -55.41 1.73
CA VAL A 120 -15.11 -54.28 0.98
C VAL A 120 -14.02 -53.52 0.21
N CYS A 121 -12.84 -53.29 0.82
CA CYS A 121 -11.74 -52.62 0.14
C CYS A 121 -11.19 -53.45 -1.04
N ALA A 122 -11.13 -54.77 -0.90
CA ALA A 122 -10.66 -55.67 -1.95
C ALA A 122 -11.66 -55.74 -3.12
N GLU A 123 -12.96 -55.88 -2.83
CA GLU A 123 -14.04 -55.85 -3.83
C GLU A 123 -14.03 -54.54 -4.63
N ARG A 124 -13.91 -53.39 -3.94
CA ARG A 124 -13.86 -52.06 -4.57
C ARG A 124 -12.60 -51.82 -5.41
N ASN A 125 -11.49 -52.50 -5.15
CA ASN A 125 -10.30 -52.40 -6.01
C ASN A 125 -10.42 -53.34 -7.22
N ALA A 126 -10.98 -54.53 -7.04
CA ALA A 126 -11.19 -55.48 -8.15
C ALA A 126 -12.12 -54.91 -9.23
N SER A 127 -13.06 -54.04 -8.85
CA SER A 127 -13.97 -53.36 -9.78
C SER A 127 -13.38 -52.11 -10.45
N ARG A 128 -12.14 -51.71 -10.16
CA ARG A 128 -11.50 -50.49 -10.71
C ARG A 128 -10.62 -50.83 -11.92
N PRO A 129 -10.90 -50.31 -13.13
CA PRO A 129 -10.13 -50.64 -14.34
C PRO A 129 -8.63 -50.29 -14.22
N ASP A 130 -8.33 -49.21 -13.53
CA ASP A 130 -6.99 -48.67 -13.27
C ASP A 130 -6.22 -49.42 -12.16
N ARG A 131 -6.90 -50.24 -11.35
CA ARG A 131 -6.29 -50.94 -10.19
C ARG A 131 -6.73 -52.40 -10.02
N ALA A 132 -7.32 -52.99 -11.07
CA ALA A 132 -7.83 -54.36 -11.05
C ALA A 132 -6.74 -55.40 -10.71
N ASP A 133 -5.49 -55.11 -11.10
CA ASP A 133 -4.34 -55.99 -10.89
C ASP A 133 -3.69 -55.86 -9.49
N LEU A 134 -4.20 -54.99 -8.61
CA LEU A 134 -3.63 -54.79 -7.28
C LEU A 134 -3.85 -56.03 -6.39
N PRO A 135 -2.79 -56.74 -5.94
CA PRO A 135 -2.97 -57.99 -5.20
C PRO A 135 -3.67 -57.78 -3.84
N ARG A 136 -4.62 -58.66 -3.47
CA ARG A 136 -5.33 -58.63 -2.17
C ARG A 136 -4.38 -58.56 -0.96
N ARG A 137 -3.18 -59.16 -1.06
CA ARG A 137 -2.11 -59.07 -0.05
C ARG A 137 -1.70 -57.62 0.29
N VAL A 138 -1.75 -56.71 -0.69
CA VAL A 138 -1.41 -55.28 -0.52
C VAL A 138 -2.51 -54.57 0.28
N VAL A 139 -3.79 -54.81 -0.05
CA VAL A 139 -4.94 -54.27 0.69
C VAL A 139 -4.93 -54.76 2.14
N ARG A 140 -4.63 -56.04 2.36
CA ARG A 140 -4.48 -56.64 3.69
C ARG A 140 -3.33 -56.02 4.49
N ARG A 141 -2.18 -55.77 3.84
CA ARG A 141 -1.04 -55.08 4.45
C ARG A 141 -1.41 -53.65 4.86
N HIS A 142 -2.02 -52.87 3.96
CA HIS A 142 -2.46 -51.50 4.27
C HIS A 142 -3.47 -51.46 5.43
N THR A 143 -4.41 -52.39 5.47
CA THR A 143 -5.41 -52.48 6.56
C THR A 143 -4.75 -52.80 7.90
N ARG A 144 -3.73 -53.67 7.92
CA ARG A 144 -2.95 -53.97 9.12
C ARG A 144 -2.13 -52.77 9.60
N GLU A 145 -1.43 -52.10 8.69
CA GLU A 145 -0.64 -50.88 8.97
C GLU A 145 -1.53 -49.72 9.47
N LEU A 146 -2.74 -49.59 8.92
CA LEU A 146 -3.73 -48.64 9.39
C LEU A 146 -4.12 -48.90 10.85
N ARG A 147 -4.59 -50.11 11.15
CA ARG A 147 -5.12 -50.45 12.48
C ARG A 147 -4.06 -50.41 13.56
N SER A 148 -2.80 -50.73 13.25
CA SER A 148 -1.70 -50.61 14.20
C SER A 148 -1.33 -49.14 14.50
N SER A 149 -1.53 -48.22 13.56
CA SER A 149 -1.17 -46.81 13.73
C SER A 149 -2.26 -45.92 14.33
N LEU A 150 -3.54 -46.33 14.29
CA LEU A 150 -4.69 -45.56 14.79
C LEU A 150 -4.48 -44.97 16.20
N ARG A 151 -3.90 -45.75 17.14
CA ARG A 151 -3.69 -45.33 18.53
C ARG A 151 -2.52 -44.35 18.72
N HIS A 152 -1.77 -44.08 17.65
CA HIS A 152 -0.54 -43.30 17.70
C HIS A 152 -0.60 -42.01 16.88
N LEU A 153 -1.65 -41.78 16.08
CA LEU A 153 -1.77 -40.62 15.19
C LEU A 153 -1.63 -39.27 15.94
N GLU A 154 -2.24 -39.14 17.12
CA GLU A 154 -2.09 -37.92 17.93
C GLU A 154 -0.65 -37.73 18.43
N ARG A 155 0.02 -38.82 18.82
CA ARG A 155 1.43 -38.81 19.25
C ARG A 155 2.39 -38.52 18.11
N GLU A 156 2.02 -38.86 16.88
CA GLU A 156 2.79 -38.51 15.68
C GLU A 156 2.77 -37.00 15.39
N GLY A 157 1.71 -36.31 15.81
CA GLY A 157 1.59 -34.85 15.71
C GLY A 157 0.29 -34.36 15.09
N PHE A 158 -0.65 -35.24 14.71
CA PHE A 158 -1.99 -34.82 14.30
C PHE A 158 -2.72 -34.15 15.46
N ARG A 159 -3.33 -32.99 15.20
CA ARG A 159 -4.03 -32.20 16.22
C ARG A 159 -5.50 -32.55 16.34
N LYS A 160 -6.10 -33.04 15.25
CA LYS A 160 -7.44 -33.62 15.21
C LYS A 160 -7.39 -34.93 14.43
N VAL A 161 -8.00 -35.98 14.96
CA VAL A 161 -8.07 -37.30 14.33
C VAL A 161 -9.52 -37.74 14.29
N HIS A 162 -10.07 -37.80 13.08
CA HIS A 162 -11.44 -38.23 12.80
C HIS A 162 -11.41 -39.67 12.29
N VAL A 163 -11.94 -40.63 13.04
CA VAL A 163 -11.92 -42.05 12.64
C VAL A 163 -13.31 -42.52 12.24
N LEU A 164 -13.54 -42.71 10.95
CA LEU A 164 -14.78 -43.26 10.38
C LEU A 164 -14.67 -44.78 10.28
N ARG A 165 -15.56 -45.50 10.96
CA ARG A 165 -15.54 -46.97 11.01
C ARG A 165 -16.64 -47.57 10.13
N GLY A 166 -16.25 -48.39 9.17
CA GLY A 166 -17.19 -49.02 8.24
C GLY A 166 -17.68 -48.10 7.12
N VAL A 167 -18.55 -48.63 6.26
CA VAL A 167 -19.05 -47.92 5.07
C VAL A 167 -20.11 -46.88 5.45
N GLU A 168 -21.02 -47.22 6.35
CA GLU A 168 -22.12 -46.34 6.77
C GLU A 168 -21.62 -45.04 7.40
N GLU A 169 -20.62 -45.08 8.29
CA GLU A 169 -20.05 -43.85 8.87
C GLU A 169 -19.38 -42.97 7.82
N VAL A 170 -18.76 -43.57 6.78
CA VAL A 170 -18.14 -42.83 5.68
C VAL A 170 -19.20 -42.17 4.79
N GLU A 171 -20.33 -42.85 4.55
CA GLU A 171 -21.41 -42.35 3.70
C GLU A 171 -22.27 -41.28 4.38
N HIS A 172 -22.43 -41.36 5.70
CA HIS A 172 -23.20 -40.40 6.50
C HIS A 172 -22.34 -39.31 7.17
N ALA A 173 -21.01 -39.35 6.99
CA ALA A 173 -20.14 -38.29 7.47
C ALA A 173 -20.40 -36.97 6.73
N THR A 174 -20.29 -35.86 7.46
CA THR A 174 -20.36 -34.51 6.89
C THR A 174 -19.19 -33.69 7.41
N VAL A 175 -18.38 -33.16 6.49
CA VAL A 175 -17.30 -32.23 6.85
C VAL A 175 -17.89 -30.83 7.04
N VAL A 176 -17.67 -30.25 8.21
CA VAL A 176 -18.09 -28.87 8.53
C VAL A 176 -16.85 -28.00 8.71
N THR A 177 -16.91 -26.79 8.14
CA THR A 177 -15.79 -25.85 8.25
C THR A 177 -15.86 -25.14 9.60
N GLU A 178 -14.82 -25.31 10.40
CA GLU A 178 -14.65 -24.67 11.70
C GLU A 178 -13.72 -23.48 11.54
N LYS A 179 -14.10 -22.30 12.05
CA LYS A 179 -13.17 -21.15 12.07
C LYS A 179 -12.11 -21.37 13.15
N ARG A 180 -10.92 -20.84 12.90
CA ARG A 180 -9.85 -20.83 13.91
C ARG A 180 -10.19 -19.83 15.01
N PHE A 181 -9.78 -20.09 16.25
CA PHE A 181 -10.08 -19.20 17.38
C PHE A 181 -9.49 -17.78 17.26
N ASN A 182 -8.39 -17.64 16.53
CA ASN A 182 -7.77 -16.36 16.21
C ASN A 182 -8.38 -15.67 14.99
N ASP A 183 -9.29 -16.31 14.26
CA ASP A 183 -9.97 -15.73 13.10
C ASP A 183 -11.31 -15.13 13.51
N LEU A 184 -11.26 -13.85 13.85
CA LEU A 184 -12.41 -13.02 14.18
C LEU A 184 -12.69 -11.99 13.08
N THR A 185 -12.36 -12.31 11.82
CA THR A 185 -12.48 -11.41 10.66
C THR A 185 -13.91 -10.90 10.42
N HIS A 186 -14.90 -11.57 10.99
CA HIS A 186 -16.32 -11.19 10.95
C HIS A 186 -16.67 -10.06 11.92
N LEU A 187 -15.82 -9.77 12.91
CA LEU A 187 -15.96 -8.62 13.79
C LEU A 187 -15.23 -7.44 13.15
N THR A 188 -15.97 -6.42 12.73
CA THR A 188 -15.46 -5.24 12.01
C THR A 188 -15.30 -4.00 12.87
N GLY A 189 -15.58 -4.11 14.16
CA GLY A 189 -15.51 -3.00 15.12
C GLY A 189 -16.79 -2.15 15.12
N PRO A 190 -16.73 -0.91 15.62
CA PRO A 190 -15.52 -0.18 16.06
C PRO A 190 -14.81 -0.79 17.29
N PHE A 191 -13.48 -0.65 17.37
CA PHE A 191 -12.66 -1.18 18.47
C PHE A 191 -11.91 -0.07 19.22
N ASP A 192 -11.69 -0.28 20.52
CA ASP A 192 -10.74 0.50 21.32
C ASP A 192 -9.65 -0.44 21.86
N ILE A 193 -8.48 -0.40 21.26
CA ILE A 193 -7.39 -1.33 21.55
C ILE A 193 -6.52 -0.71 22.64
N ILE A 194 -6.38 -1.37 23.79
CA ILE A 194 -5.75 -0.83 25.00
C ILE A 194 -4.40 -1.52 25.22
N GLY A 195 -3.36 -0.72 25.49
CA GLY A 195 -1.99 -1.16 25.78
C GLY A 195 -1.82 -1.92 27.09
N ASP A 196 -0.56 -2.18 27.45
CA ASP A 196 -0.18 -2.96 28.64
C ASP A 196 -0.58 -2.22 29.93
N VAL A 197 -1.41 -2.87 30.76
CA VAL A 197 -2.01 -2.24 31.96
C VAL A 197 -1.17 -2.47 33.22
N HIS A 198 -0.54 -3.64 33.36
CA HIS A 198 0.35 -3.98 34.48
C HIS A 198 -0.19 -3.63 35.87
N GLY A 199 -1.45 -4.00 36.18
CA GLY A 199 -2.04 -3.75 37.50
C GLY A 199 -2.38 -2.28 37.82
N CYS A 200 -2.28 -1.37 36.85
CA CYS A 200 -2.66 0.04 36.98
C CYS A 200 -4.19 0.22 36.82
N ALA A 201 -4.94 -0.23 37.84
CA ALA A 201 -6.40 -0.22 37.80
C ALA A 201 -7.02 1.19 37.70
N SER A 202 -6.45 2.19 38.39
CA SER A 202 -7.00 3.55 38.36
C SER A 202 -6.79 4.22 37.00
N GLU A 203 -5.63 4.04 36.37
CA GLU A 203 -5.36 4.48 35.01
C GLU A 203 -6.28 3.79 33.99
N LEU A 204 -6.56 2.49 34.17
CA LEU A 204 -7.50 1.77 33.31
C LEU A 204 -8.91 2.36 33.39
N GLU A 205 -9.45 2.61 34.58
CA GLU A 205 -10.77 3.23 34.75
C GLU A 205 -10.81 4.66 34.18
N ALA A 206 -9.75 5.44 34.39
CA ALA A 206 -9.63 6.79 33.83
C ALA A 206 -9.63 6.76 32.29
N LEU A 207 -8.89 5.82 31.68
CA LEU A 207 -8.85 5.66 30.23
C LEU A 207 -10.19 5.18 29.67
N LEU A 208 -10.83 4.19 30.30
CA LEU A 208 -12.16 3.71 29.90
C LEU A 208 -13.20 4.84 29.98
N GLY A 209 -13.16 5.67 31.03
CA GLY A 209 -14.01 6.85 31.16
C GLY A 209 -13.76 7.87 30.05
N LYS A 210 -12.49 8.17 29.74
CA LYS A 210 -12.11 9.07 28.63
C LYS A 210 -12.53 8.53 27.26
N LEU A 211 -12.50 7.21 27.08
CA LEU A 211 -12.96 6.54 25.87
C LEU A 211 -14.50 6.52 25.76
N GLY A 212 -15.23 6.71 26.86
CA GLY A 212 -16.69 6.76 26.90
C GLY A 212 -17.39 5.48 27.40
N TYR A 213 -16.65 4.55 28.03
CA TYR A 213 -17.24 3.36 28.63
C TYR A 213 -17.96 3.70 29.94
N VAL A 214 -19.11 3.07 30.15
CA VAL A 214 -19.90 3.13 31.38
C VAL A 214 -20.09 1.70 31.86
N ASP A 215 -19.63 1.40 33.08
CA ASP A 215 -19.68 0.06 33.67
C ASP A 215 -19.11 -1.06 32.78
N GLY A 216 -18.09 -0.75 31.98
CA GLY A 216 -17.43 -1.71 31.08
C GLY A 216 -18.14 -1.94 29.73
N ALA A 217 -19.18 -1.16 29.41
CA ALA A 217 -19.82 -1.17 28.09
C ALA A 217 -19.76 0.21 27.44
N HIS A 218 -19.55 0.27 26.12
CA HIS A 218 -19.54 1.53 25.39
C HIS A 218 -20.94 1.81 24.78
N PRO A 219 -21.61 2.94 25.08
CA PRO A 219 -22.96 3.23 24.57
C PRO A 219 -23.05 3.27 23.04
N GLY A 220 -21.98 3.68 22.36
CA GLY A 220 -21.84 3.65 20.91
C GLY A 220 -21.49 2.28 20.30
N GLY A 221 -21.52 1.18 21.08
CA GLY A 221 -21.27 -0.18 20.59
C GLY A 221 -19.81 -0.52 20.27
N ARG A 222 -18.84 0.23 20.79
CA ARG A 222 -17.40 -0.07 20.64
C ARG A 222 -17.01 -1.26 21.52
N THR A 223 -16.08 -2.07 21.02
CA THR A 223 -15.54 -3.23 21.75
C THR A 223 -14.10 -2.96 22.19
N ALA A 224 -13.80 -3.12 23.48
CA ALA A 224 -12.43 -2.97 23.98
C ALA A 224 -11.58 -4.18 23.56
N VAL A 225 -10.29 -3.98 23.24
CA VAL A 225 -9.36 -5.07 22.91
C VAL A 225 -8.06 -4.88 23.69
N PHE A 226 -7.80 -5.73 24.67
CA PHE A 226 -6.59 -5.66 25.49
C PHE A 226 -5.43 -6.42 24.82
N VAL A 227 -4.26 -5.79 24.71
CA VAL A 227 -3.06 -6.38 24.08
C VAL A 227 -2.27 -7.32 25.01
N GLY A 228 -2.71 -7.53 26.25
CA GLY A 228 -2.05 -8.41 27.23
C GLY A 228 -1.39 -7.62 28.36
N ASP A 229 -0.60 -8.31 29.18
CA ASP A 229 0.11 -7.75 30.34
C ASP A 229 -0.80 -6.90 31.25
N LEU A 230 -1.88 -7.54 31.69
CA LEU A 230 -2.85 -7.04 32.65
C LEU A 230 -2.30 -7.07 34.09
N VAL A 231 -1.42 -8.02 34.38
CA VAL A 231 -0.89 -8.29 35.73
C VAL A 231 0.57 -7.89 35.88
N ASP A 232 1.08 -8.05 37.10
CA ASP A 232 2.45 -7.79 37.53
C ASP A 232 2.82 -6.29 37.62
N ARG A 233 3.74 -5.98 38.53
CA ARG A 233 4.34 -4.65 38.80
C ARG A 233 3.43 -3.64 39.50
N GLY A 234 2.27 -3.31 38.93
CA GLY A 234 1.40 -2.26 39.46
C GLY A 234 0.65 -2.62 40.74
N PRO A 235 -0.07 -1.64 41.31
CA PRO A 235 -0.60 -1.73 42.67
C PRO A 235 -1.83 -2.66 42.82
N ASP A 236 -2.58 -2.94 41.74
CA ASP A 236 -3.86 -3.64 41.83
C ASP A 236 -4.13 -4.57 40.61
N SER A 237 -3.37 -5.67 40.51
CA SER A 237 -3.64 -6.71 39.51
C SER A 237 -5.03 -7.37 39.67
N PRO A 238 -5.54 -7.66 40.89
CA PRO A 238 -6.89 -8.22 41.06
C PRO A 238 -7.99 -7.30 40.51
N GLY A 239 -7.90 -5.99 40.74
CA GLY A 239 -8.85 -5.01 40.21
C GLY A 239 -8.91 -4.99 38.68
N VAL A 240 -7.74 -4.97 38.02
CA VAL A 240 -7.64 -5.05 36.56
C VAL A 240 -8.26 -6.36 36.05
N LEU A 241 -7.92 -7.49 36.65
CA LEU A 241 -8.45 -8.81 36.26
C LEU A 241 -9.98 -8.85 36.38
N ARG A 242 -10.56 -8.40 37.49
CA ARG A 242 -12.03 -8.34 37.67
C ARG A 242 -12.69 -7.51 36.56
N ARG A 243 -12.14 -6.32 36.26
CA ARG A 243 -12.70 -5.44 35.23
C ARG A 243 -12.65 -6.09 33.85
N VAL A 244 -11.48 -6.55 33.42
CA VAL A 244 -11.28 -7.11 32.08
C VAL A 244 -12.07 -8.40 31.90
N MET A 245 -12.04 -9.30 32.90
CA MET A 245 -12.82 -10.54 32.86
C MET A 245 -14.32 -10.26 32.76
N ALA A 246 -14.85 -9.28 33.50
CA ALA A 246 -16.26 -8.90 33.41
C ALA A 246 -16.64 -8.35 32.03
N MET A 247 -15.77 -7.52 31.41
CA MET A 247 -16.00 -7.01 30.05
C MET A 247 -15.95 -8.13 29.01
N VAL A 248 -15.00 -9.07 29.11
CA VAL A 248 -14.91 -10.22 28.20
C VAL A 248 -16.12 -11.14 28.34
N LYS A 249 -16.54 -11.45 29.58
CA LYS A 249 -17.70 -12.30 29.88
C LYS A 249 -19.02 -11.70 29.39
N SER A 250 -19.13 -10.38 29.38
CA SER A 250 -20.29 -9.65 28.85
C SER A 250 -20.24 -9.43 27.34
N GLY A 251 -19.17 -9.83 26.65
CA GLY A 251 -18.99 -9.64 25.21
C GLY A 251 -18.60 -8.22 24.79
N ASN A 252 -18.25 -7.36 25.75
CA ASN A 252 -17.84 -5.98 25.51
C ASN A 252 -16.31 -5.81 25.31
N ALA A 253 -15.54 -6.89 25.54
CA ALA A 253 -14.10 -6.88 25.31
C ALA A 253 -13.55 -8.19 24.72
N LEU A 254 -12.41 -8.06 24.07
CA LEU A 254 -11.49 -9.14 23.69
C LEU A 254 -10.16 -8.97 24.43
N CYS A 255 -9.44 -10.06 24.68
CA CYS A 255 -8.12 -10.01 25.31
C CYS A 255 -7.20 -11.05 24.67
N VAL A 256 -5.97 -10.66 24.38
CA VAL A 256 -4.87 -11.59 24.09
C VAL A 256 -3.98 -11.74 25.33
N PRO A 257 -3.25 -12.85 25.50
CA PRO A 257 -2.36 -13.00 26.64
C PRO A 257 -1.04 -12.28 26.37
N GLY A 258 -0.49 -11.64 27.38
CA GLY A 258 0.89 -11.19 27.42
C GLY A 258 1.83 -12.20 28.07
N ASN A 259 3.12 -11.88 28.12
CA ASN A 259 4.10 -12.78 28.74
C ASN A 259 3.91 -12.87 30.25
N HIS A 260 3.32 -11.85 30.88
CA HIS A 260 3.02 -11.83 32.31
C HIS A 260 1.85 -12.77 32.65
N GLU A 261 0.74 -12.75 31.90
CA GLU A 261 -0.35 -13.74 32.08
C GLU A 261 0.16 -15.17 31.85
N ASN A 262 1.01 -15.39 30.83
CA ASN A 262 1.56 -16.71 30.57
C ASN A 262 2.52 -17.19 31.69
N LYS A 263 3.19 -16.28 32.38
CA LYS A 263 4.04 -16.60 33.54
C LYS A 263 3.18 -16.90 34.77
N TYR A 264 2.18 -16.07 35.05
CA TYR A 264 1.26 -16.26 36.17
C TYR A 264 0.39 -17.52 36.01
N GLY A 265 -0.13 -17.79 34.80
CA GLY A 265 -0.86 -19.04 34.52
C GLY A 265 -0.03 -20.31 34.71
N ARG A 266 1.30 -20.25 34.49
CA ARG A 266 2.22 -21.36 34.85
C ARG A 266 2.36 -21.51 36.37
N HIS A 267 2.42 -20.41 37.11
CA HIS A 267 2.43 -20.43 38.57
C HIS A 267 1.16 -21.07 39.13
N LEU A 268 -0.03 -20.66 38.65
CA LEU A 268 -1.33 -21.23 39.04
C LEU A 268 -1.47 -22.75 38.73
N LYS A 269 -0.68 -23.26 37.78
CA LYS A 269 -0.58 -24.71 37.47
C LYS A 269 0.43 -25.45 38.34
N GLY A 270 1.01 -24.80 39.34
CA GLY A 270 2.02 -25.38 40.24
C GLY A 270 3.40 -25.57 39.61
N ARG A 271 3.69 -24.91 38.47
CA ARG A 271 5.03 -24.98 37.85
C ARG A 271 6.00 -24.05 38.58
N LYS A 272 7.26 -24.49 38.73
CA LYS A 272 8.34 -23.64 39.25
C LYS A 272 8.62 -22.50 38.27
N VAL A 273 8.38 -21.26 38.70
CA VAL A 273 8.68 -20.03 37.96
C VAL A 273 9.49 -19.08 38.85
N GLN A 274 10.33 -18.25 38.24
CA GLN A 274 11.07 -17.23 38.98
C GLN A 274 10.18 -16.02 39.30
N HIS A 275 10.20 -15.55 40.55
CA HIS A 275 9.45 -14.38 41.01
C HIS A 275 10.23 -13.10 40.69
N THR A 276 10.28 -12.77 39.39
CA THR A 276 10.98 -11.60 38.83
C THR A 276 10.03 -10.80 37.96
N HIS A 277 10.37 -9.53 37.67
CA HIS A 277 9.61 -8.63 36.79
C HIS A 277 8.17 -8.35 37.25
N GLY A 278 7.90 -8.29 38.57
CA GLY A 278 6.58 -7.93 39.08
C GLY A 278 5.66 -9.10 39.48
N LEU A 279 6.08 -10.36 39.28
CA LEU A 279 5.26 -11.53 39.64
C LEU A 279 5.07 -11.70 41.15
N ALA A 280 6.03 -11.25 41.97
CA ALA A 280 5.95 -11.39 43.42
C ALA A 280 4.78 -10.58 43.99
N GLU A 281 4.57 -9.40 43.42
CA GLU A 281 3.53 -8.43 43.72
C GLU A 281 2.16 -9.03 43.40
N THR A 282 1.95 -9.59 42.20
CA THR A 282 0.70 -10.27 41.82
C THR A 282 0.41 -11.45 42.75
N VAL A 283 1.41 -12.29 43.06
CA VAL A 283 1.19 -13.44 43.95
C VAL A 283 0.78 -12.99 45.35
N ALA A 284 1.40 -11.93 45.88
CA ALA A 284 1.05 -11.37 47.18
C ALA A 284 -0.36 -10.75 47.18
N GLN A 285 -0.71 -9.98 46.15
CA GLN A 285 -2.04 -9.39 45.97
C GLN A 285 -3.13 -10.47 45.89
N MET A 286 -2.87 -11.55 45.15
CA MET A 286 -3.84 -12.64 44.93
C MET A 286 -3.97 -13.58 46.13
N ALA A 287 -3.06 -13.56 47.10
CA ALA A 287 -3.15 -14.39 48.31
C ALA A 287 -4.33 -14.00 49.23
N GLY A 288 -4.85 -12.78 49.11
CA GLY A 288 -6.02 -12.29 49.84
C GLY A 288 -7.36 -12.54 49.15
N GLU A 289 -7.35 -13.10 47.93
CA GLU A 289 -8.55 -13.32 47.13
C GLU A 289 -9.22 -14.67 47.37
N SER A 290 -10.50 -14.80 47.01
CA SER A 290 -11.23 -16.06 47.12
C SER A 290 -10.69 -17.13 46.16
N GLU A 291 -10.77 -18.41 46.58
CA GLU A 291 -10.39 -19.54 45.72
C GLU A 291 -11.20 -19.58 44.42
N GLU A 292 -12.47 -19.14 44.48
CA GLU A 292 -13.38 -19.04 43.35
C GLU A 292 -12.88 -18.05 42.31
N PHE A 293 -12.45 -16.85 42.74
CA PHE A 293 -11.88 -15.85 41.84
C PHE A 293 -10.56 -16.33 41.23
N VAL A 294 -9.69 -16.95 42.03
CA VAL A 294 -8.42 -17.52 41.53
C VAL A 294 -8.67 -18.61 40.47
N ALA A 295 -9.70 -19.44 40.66
CA ALA A 295 -10.12 -20.43 39.68
C ALA A 295 -10.64 -19.78 38.39
N GLU A 296 -11.45 -18.73 38.50
CA GLU A 296 -11.95 -17.96 37.35
C GLU A 296 -10.80 -17.31 36.56
N VAL A 297 -9.81 -16.73 37.26
CA VAL A 297 -8.59 -16.15 36.64
C VAL A 297 -7.80 -17.23 35.89
N ARG A 298 -7.66 -18.41 36.48
CA ARG A 298 -6.96 -19.54 35.84
C ARG A 298 -7.66 -19.96 34.55
N GLU A 299 -8.98 -20.08 34.57
CA GLU A 299 -9.78 -20.43 33.39
C GLU A 299 -9.68 -19.34 32.32
N PHE A 300 -9.79 -18.07 32.72
CA PHE A 300 -9.63 -16.92 31.85
C PHE A 300 -8.29 -16.96 31.11
N ILE A 301 -7.16 -17.05 31.82
CA ILE A 301 -5.81 -17.09 31.23
C ILE A 301 -5.65 -18.29 30.28
N ASP A 302 -6.20 -19.45 30.64
CA ASP A 302 -6.12 -20.65 29.81
C ASP A 302 -6.95 -20.54 28.53
N SER A 303 -8.01 -19.72 28.52
CA SER A 303 -8.86 -19.45 27.35
C SER A 303 -8.24 -18.48 26.34
N LEU A 304 -7.26 -17.66 26.74
CA LEU A 304 -6.72 -16.59 25.89
C LEU A 304 -6.00 -17.11 24.64
N VAL A 305 -6.33 -16.48 23.50
CA VAL A 305 -5.80 -16.79 22.17
C VAL A 305 -4.63 -15.86 21.85
N SER A 306 -3.56 -16.38 21.25
CA SER A 306 -2.30 -15.64 21.10
C SER A 306 -2.36 -14.37 20.26
N HIS A 307 -3.34 -14.26 19.36
CA HIS A 307 -3.64 -13.06 18.58
C HIS A 307 -5.05 -13.17 18.01
N TYR A 308 -5.61 -12.04 17.59
CA TYR A 308 -6.84 -11.98 16.80
C TYR A 308 -6.59 -11.33 15.45
N VAL A 309 -7.22 -11.86 14.41
CA VAL A 309 -7.37 -11.24 13.09
C VAL A 309 -8.79 -10.70 13.00
N LEU A 310 -8.94 -9.39 12.88
CA LEU A 310 -10.18 -8.64 12.95
C LEU A 310 -10.42 -7.86 11.66
N ASP A 311 -11.60 -7.26 11.53
CA ASP A 311 -11.94 -6.29 10.50
C ASP A 311 -11.70 -6.76 9.06
N GLY A 312 -12.23 -7.94 8.73
CA GLY A 312 -12.05 -8.55 7.41
C GLY A 312 -10.60 -8.91 7.09
N GLY A 313 -9.72 -8.97 8.09
CA GLY A 313 -8.28 -9.23 7.92
C GLY A 313 -7.43 -7.96 7.85
N ARG A 314 -8.01 -6.78 8.11
CA ARG A 314 -7.27 -5.50 8.11
C ARG A 314 -6.61 -5.17 9.43
N LEU A 315 -6.97 -5.84 10.52
CA LEU A 315 -6.44 -5.58 11.86
C LEU A 315 -5.94 -6.88 12.49
N VAL A 316 -4.74 -6.85 13.06
CA VAL A 316 -4.19 -7.92 13.87
C VAL A 316 -3.80 -7.36 15.23
N VAL A 317 -4.29 -7.98 16.29
CA VAL A 317 -3.95 -7.62 17.67
C VAL A 317 -3.20 -8.78 18.31
N CYS A 318 -2.02 -8.49 18.85
CA CYS A 318 -1.15 -9.44 19.55
C CYS A 318 -0.34 -8.71 20.62
N HIS A 319 0.34 -9.43 21.51
CA HIS A 319 1.07 -8.78 22.59
C HIS A 319 2.45 -8.24 22.17
N ALA A 320 3.33 -9.07 21.61
CA ALA A 320 4.72 -8.71 21.33
C ALA A 320 5.01 -8.40 19.84
N GLY A 321 3.97 -8.17 19.04
CA GLY A 321 4.09 -8.03 17.58
C GLY A 321 3.99 -9.36 16.83
N LEU A 322 3.63 -9.29 15.54
CA LEU A 322 3.45 -10.50 14.72
C LEU A 322 3.65 -10.23 13.21
N PRO A 323 4.65 -10.84 12.55
CA PRO A 323 4.86 -10.69 11.11
C PRO A 323 3.72 -11.34 10.31
N GLU A 324 3.48 -10.84 9.10
CA GLU A 324 2.35 -11.26 8.23
C GLU A 324 2.29 -12.76 8.00
N LYS A 325 3.47 -13.41 7.86
CA LYS A 325 3.56 -14.86 7.69
C LYS A 325 2.89 -15.66 8.81
N TYR A 326 2.65 -15.08 9.99
CA TYR A 326 1.99 -15.76 11.11
C TYR A 326 0.54 -15.34 11.32
N HIS A 327 0.01 -14.38 10.56
CA HIS A 327 -1.36 -13.89 10.71
C HIS A 327 -2.39 -15.02 10.51
N GLY A 328 -3.24 -15.23 11.51
CA GLY A 328 -4.23 -16.30 11.51
C GLY A 328 -3.64 -17.71 11.67
N ARG A 329 -2.33 -17.90 11.76
CA ARG A 329 -1.71 -19.23 11.86
C ARG A 329 -1.74 -19.77 13.29
N THR A 330 -1.60 -21.09 13.45
CA THR A 330 -1.74 -21.73 14.77
C THR A 330 -0.64 -22.75 14.98
N SER A 331 0.38 -22.37 15.74
CA SER A 331 1.43 -23.27 16.20
C SER A 331 2.01 -22.79 17.54
N GLY A 332 2.75 -23.66 18.23
CA GLY A 332 3.49 -23.28 19.43
C GLY A 332 4.52 -22.18 19.18
N ARG A 333 5.12 -22.17 17.99
CA ARG A 333 6.05 -21.12 17.54
C ARG A 333 5.34 -19.79 17.34
N VAL A 334 4.17 -19.78 16.68
CA VAL A 334 3.35 -18.56 16.52
C VAL A 334 2.94 -18.00 17.89
N ARG A 335 2.47 -18.87 18.81
CA ARG A 335 2.12 -18.45 20.18
C ARG A 335 3.33 -17.88 20.93
N SER A 336 4.49 -18.51 20.81
CA SER A 336 5.71 -18.01 21.44
C SER A 336 6.13 -16.65 20.89
N HIS A 337 6.09 -16.47 19.57
CA HIS A 337 6.46 -15.20 18.93
C HIS A 337 5.49 -14.08 19.31
N ALA A 338 4.18 -14.33 19.32
CA ALA A 338 3.17 -13.35 19.74
C ALA A 338 3.29 -12.92 21.21
N LEU A 339 3.90 -13.76 22.07
CA LEU A 339 4.08 -13.50 23.51
C LEU A 339 5.41 -12.85 23.84
N TYR A 340 6.47 -13.17 23.11
CA TYR A 340 7.84 -12.82 23.49
C TYR A 340 8.60 -12.02 22.43
N GLY A 341 8.07 -11.91 21.22
CA GLY A 341 8.78 -11.35 20.07
C GLY A 341 9.98 -12.20 19.63
N GLU A 342 10.84 -11.60 18.81
CA GLU A 342 12.10 -12.16 18.33
C GLU A 342 13.28 -11.36 18.89
N THR A 343 14.34 -12.05 19.28
CA THR A 343 15.56 -11.44 19.84
C THR A 343 16.73 -11.62 18.88
N THR A 344 17.70 -10.70 18.91
CA THR A 344 18.94 -10.80 18.12
C THR A 344 19.91 -11.85 18.69
N GLY A 345 19.66 -12.32 19.92
CA GLY A 345 20.56 -13.17 20.69
C GLY A 345 21.54 -12.39 21.55
N GLU A 346 21.60 -11.07 21.40
CA GLU A 346 22.43 -10.17 22.22
C GLU A 346 21.69 -9.74 23.48
N THR A 347 22.45 -9.25 24.46
CA THR A 347 21.94 -8.66 25.71
C THR A 347 22.48 -7.23 25.81
N ASP A 348 21.62 -6.28 26.14
CA ASP A 348 22.02 -4.87 26.28
C ASP A 348 22.79 -4.61 27.59
N GLU A 349 23.24 -3.37 27.77
CA GLU A 349 23.99 -2.92 28.95
C GLU A 349 23.19 -3.04 30.27
N PHE A 350 21.86 -3.19 30.18
CA PHE A 350 20.95 -3.37 31.33
C PHE A 350 20.64 -4.85 31.61
N GLY A 351 21.27 -5.79 30.88
CA GLY A 351 21.05 -7.22 31.06
C GLY A 351 19.76 -7.74 30.41
N LEU A 352 19.13 -6.97 29.53
CA LEU A 352 17.89 -7.33 28.83
C LEU A 352 18.18 -7.82 27.40
N PRO A 353 17.44 -8.82 26.89
CA PRO A 353 17.62 -9.28 25.51
C PRO A 353 17.35 -8.17 24.48
N VAL A 354 18.27 -7.98 23.55
CA VAL A 354 18.07 -7.06 22.42
C VAL A 354 17.05 -7.68 21.46
N ARG A 355 16.02 -6.91 21.13
CA ARG A 355 14.92 -7.37 20.28
C ARG A 355 15.17 -7.03 18.82
N TYR A 356 14.75 -7.93 17.93
CA TYR A 356 14.77 -7.67 16.50
C TYR A 356 13.68 -6.64 16.14
N PRO A 357 14.00 -5.53 15.44
CA PRO A 357 13.06 -4.46 15.12
C PRO A 357 12.15 -4.84 13.93
N TRP A 358 11.38 -5.93 14.07
CA TRP A 358 10.57 -6.51 13.00
C TRP A 358 9.56 -5.54 12.37
N ALA A 359 9.13 -4.52 13.11
CA ALA A 359 8.23 -3.47 12.64
C ALA A 359 8.85 -2.64 11.49
N GLU A 360 10.18 -2.47 11.46
CA GLU A 360 10.88 -1.79 10.37
C GLU A 360 10.80 -2.57 9.05
N ASP A 361 10.75 -3.90 9.12
CA ASP A 361 10.68 -4.79 7.95
C ASP A 361 9.26 -5.18 7.58
N TYR A 362 8.27 -4.82 8.40
CA TYR A 362 6.90 -5.25 8.16
C TYR A 362 6.34 -4.58 6.89
N ARG A 363 5.81 -5.39 5.98
CA ARG A 363 5.19 -4.98 4.71
C ARG A 363 3.80 -5.59 4.50
N GLY A 364 3.21 -6.11 5.58
CA GLY A 364 1.93 -6.80 5.52
C GLY A 364 0.74 -5.85 5.38
N ARG A 365 -0.36 -6.37 4.85
CA ARG A 365 -1.56 -5.55 4.56
C ARG A 365 -2.33 -5.13 5.82
N ALA A 366 -2.32 -5.97 6.86
CA ALA A 366 -3.04 -5.69 8.09
C ALA A 366 -2.30 -4.69 8.98
N ALA A 367 -3.04 -3.83 9.67
CA ALA A 367 -2.49 -3.06 10.78
C ALA A 367 -2.17 -4.01 11.94
N VAL A 368 -0.97 -3.94 12.51
CA VAL A 368 -0.57 -4.77 13.67
C VAL A 368 -0.46 -3.90 14.91
N VAL A 369 -1.34 -4.12 15.88
CA VAL A 369 -1.40 -3.36 17.13
C VAL A 369 -0.93 -4.26 18.28
N TYR A 370 0.05 -3.78 19.04
CA TYR A 370 0.75 -4.59 20.03
C TYR A 370 1.26 -3.76 21.22
N GLY A 371 1.83 -4.41 22.24
CA GLY A 371 2.44 -3.81 23.43
C GLY A 371 3.85 -4.37 23.70
N HIS A 372 4.10 -4.85 24.92
CA HIS A 372 5.26 -5.63 25.38
C HIS A 372 6.59 -4.90 25.59
N THR A 373 6.94 -3.94 24.73
CA THR A 373 8.19 -3.18 24.84
C THR A 373 7.86 -1.70 25.01
N PRO A 374 8.06 -1.12 26.21
CA PRO A 374 7.68 0.25 26.47
C PRO A 374 8.35 1.23 25.52
N VAL A 375 7.55 2.11 24.92
CA VAL A 375 7.99 3.25 24.11
C VAL A 375 7.53 4.57 24.74
N PRO A 376 8.25 5.68 24.59
CA PRO A 376 7.82 6.97 25.15
C PRO A 376 6.46 7.44 24.60
N GLU A 377 6.25 7.25 23.30
CA GLU A 377 5.06 7.68 22.56
C GLU A 377 4.69 6.59 21.55
N ALA A 378 3.39 6.35 21.42
CA ALA A 378 2.87 5.41 20.42
C ALA A 378 2.89 6.07 19.04
N THR A 379 3.65 5.51 18.11
CA THR A 379 3.78 6.00 16.73
C THR A 379 3.56 4.88 15.72
N TRP A 380 2.98 5.22 14.57
CA TRP A 380 2.80 4.27 13.48
C TRP A 380 4.12 4.05 12.74
N LEU A 381 4.57 2.80 12.67
CA LEU A 381 5.72 2.39 11.87
C LEU A 381 5.30 1.25 10.93
N ASN A 382 5.35 1.48 9.63
CA ASN A 382 5.02 0.50 8.60
C ASN A 382 3.67 -0.22 8.79
N ASN A 383 2.64 0.48 9.27
CA ASN A 383 1.32 -0.10 9.59
C ASN A 383 1.33 -0.99 10.84
N THR A 384 2.30 -0.79 11.72
CA THR A 384 2.36 -1.39 13.05
C THR A 384 2.40 -0.29 14.10
N ILE A 385 1.93 -0.55 15.31
CA ILE A 385 1.97 0.42 16.41
C ILE A 385 2.06 -0.29 17.77
N CYS A 386 3.01 0.15 18.59
CA CYS A 386 3.15 -0.27 19.99
C CYS A 386 2.34 0.68 20.89
N LEU A 387 1.46 0.12 21.73
CA LEU A 387 0.63 0.84 22.69
C LEU A 387 1.14 0.72 24.14
N ASP A 388 2.21 -0.05 24.38
CA ASP A 388 2.89 -0.04 25.66
C ASP A 388 3.70 1.26 25.77
N THR A 389 3.09 2.26 26.41
CA THR A 389 3.71 3.56 26.70
C THR A 389 4.21 3.66 28.14
N GLY A 390 4.46 2.52 28.78
CA GLY A 390 5.08 2.44 30.10
C GLY A 390 4.25 3.03 31.24
N ALA A 391 2.92 2.83 31.25
CA ALA A 391 2.02 3.34 32.28
C ALA A 391 2.53 3.05 33.71
N VAL A 392 2.89 1.80 33.98
CA VAL A 392 3.39 1.37 35.30
C VAL A 392 4.71 2.02 35.71
N PHE A 393 5.49 2.51 34.74
CA PHE A 393 6.77 3.18 34.93
C PHE A 393 6.65 4.71 35.00
N GLY A 394 5.43 5.25 35.11
CA GLY A 394 5.18 6.69 35.14
C GLY A 394 4.99 7.35 33.77
N GLY A 395 4.82 6.55 32.72
CA GLY A 395 4.47 7.02 31.37
C GLY A 395 2.97 7.29 31.23
N LYS A 396 2.35 6.66 30.24
CA LYS A 396 0.91 6.80 29.94
C LYS A 396 0.27 5.44 29.72
N LEU A 397 -1.02 5.31 30.00
CA LEU A 397 -1.82 4.21 29.48
C LEU A 397 -2.52 4.67 28.20
N THR A 398 -2.23 3.99 27.09
CA THR A 398 -2.64 4.42 25.74
C THR A 398 -3.60 3.42 25.11
N ALA A 399 -4.59 3.96 24.39
CA ALA A 399 -5.50 3.21 23.53
C ALA A 399 -5.51 3.75 22.10
N LEU A 400 -5.84 2.86 21.15
CA LEU A 400 -6.06 3.18 19.75
C LEU A 400 -7.54 2.95 19.39
N ARG A 401 -8.20 3.98 18.87
CA ARG A 401 -9.52 3.86 18.25
C ARG A 401 -9.39 3.34 16.82
N TRP A 402 -10.09 2.26 16.50
CA TRP A 402 -10.15 1.67 15.16
C TRP A 402 -11.59 1.69 14.63
N PRO A 403 -11.82 2.10 13.37
CA PRO A 403 -10.85 2.32 12.28
C PRO A 403 -10.26 3.74 12.19
N GLU A 404 -10.58 4.63 13.15
CA GLU A 404 -10.21 6.05 13.08
C GLU A 404 -8.69 6.29 13.16
N ARG A 405 -7.94 5.33 13.72
CA ARG A 405 -6.49 5.40 14.02
C ARG A 405 -6.13 6.57 14.94
N GLU A 406 -7.08 6.98 15.79
CA GLU A 406 -6.92 8.03 16.80
C GLU A 406 -6.32 7.44 18.09
N LEU A 407 -5.31 8.10 18.65
CA LEU A 407 -4.73 7.73 19.94
C LEU A 407 -5.42 8.48 21.08
N VAL A 408 -5.74 7.75 22.14
CA VAL A 408 -6.32 8.29 23.38
C VAL A 408 -5.49 7.78 24.55
N ASP A 409 -4.91 8.68 25.34
CA ASP A 409 -4.07 8.31 26.48
C ASP A 409 -4.48 9.01 27.78
N VAL A 410 -4.10 8.42 28.91
CA VAL A 410 -4.12 9.06 30.24
C VAL A 410 -2.72 8.95 30.87
N PRO A 411 -2.21 10.01 31.51
CA PRO A 411 -0.94 9.94 32.23
C PRO A 411 -1.05 9.02 33.45
N ALA A 412 0.04 8.33 33.76
CA ALA A 412 0.14 7.57 35.02
C ALA A 412 0.07 8.52 36.23
N GLU A 413 -0.56 8.09 37.32
CA GLU A 413 -0.65 8.90 38.54
C GLU A 413 0.72 9.11 39.18
N ARG A 414 1.59 8.10 39.06
CA ARG A 414 2.96 8.08 39.58
C ARG A 414 3.75 6.94 38.93
N VAL A 415 5.04 6.87 39.25
CA VAL A 415 5.85 5.67 39.00
C VAL A 415 5.42 4.59 40.00
N TRP A 416 4.75 3.54 39.52
CA TRP A 416 4.31 2.42 40.37
C TRP A 416 5.40 1.35 40.51
N TYR A 417 6.25 1.21 39.50
CA TYR A 417 7.38 0.30 39.48
C TYR A 417 8.57 0.98 38.82
N GLU A 418 9.78 0.83 39.37
CA GLU A 418 10.97 1.47 38.82
C GLU A 418 11.41 0.78 37.51
N PRO A 419 11.60 1.53 36.41
CA PRO A 419 12.02 0.94 35.15
C PRO A 419 13.50 0.54 35.19
N ALA A 420 13.80 -0.68 34.73
CA ALA A 420 15.18 -1.15 34.59
C ALA A 420 15.97 -0.35 33.54
N LYS A 421 15.27 0.19 32.53
CA LYS A 421 15.81 1.05 31.47
C LYS A 421 14.99 2.34 31.44
N PRO A 422 15.61 3.54 31.46
CA PRO A 422 14.87 4.80 31.36
C PRO A 422 13.95 4.82 30.14
N LEU A 423 12.69 5.23 30.34
CA LEU A 423 11.71 5.31 29.26
C LEU A 423 12.15 6.28 28.15
N ARG A 424 12.81 7.40 28.50
CA ARG A 424 13.40 8.34 27.56
C ARG A 424 14.91 8.12 27.50
N SER A 425 15.42 7.62 26.38
CA SER A 425 16.85 7.73 26.05
C SER A 425 17.07 9.00 25.22
N GLU A 426 18.00 9.85 25.61
CA GLU A 426 18.44 11.05 24.85
C GLU A 426 19.17 10.71 23.53
N ALA A 427 19.27 9.43 23.16
CA ALA A 427 19.92 8.99 21.94
C ALA A 427 19.05 9.26 20.70
N PRO A 428 19.50 10.07 19.73
CA PRO A 428 18.84 10.23 18.44
C PRO A 428 18.92 8.92 17.65
N GLY A 429 17.84 8.53 16.95
CA GLY A 429 17.92 7.55 15.86
C GLY A 429 17.36 6.14 16.10
N GLY A 430 16.65 5.89 17.20
CA GLY A 430 15.90 4.63 17.39
C GLY A 430 14.43 4.70 16.97
N GLN A 431 13.91 5.89 16.67
CA GLN A 431 12.49 6.14 16.38
C GLN A 431 12.16 6.16 14.87
N ASP A 432 13.16 6.35 14.01
CA ASP A 432 12.92 6.69 12.60
C ASP A 432 12.73 5.48 11.68
N GLY A 433 13.11 4.29 12.13
CA GLY A 433 13.14 3.07 11.33
C GLY A 433 13.85 3.23 9.98
N ARG A 434 13.75 2.21 9.12
CA ARG A 434 14.03 2.38 7.69
C ARG A 434 12.69 2.52 6.97
N PRO A 435 12.24 3.75 6.64
CA PRO A 435 10.92 3.93 6.06
C PRO A 435 10.82 3.39 4.63
N LEU A 436 11.97 3.11 3.99
CA LEU A 436 12.08 2.57 2.63
C LEU A 436 13.17 1.50 2.57
N ASP A 437 12.89 0.41 1.87
CA ASP A 437 13.87 -0.64 1.52
C ASP A 437 14.04 -0.72 0.00
N LEU A 438 15.23 -1.09 -0.47
CA LEU A 438 15.50 -1.32 -1.89
C LEU A 438 14.55 -2.38 -2.49
N ALA A 439 14.24 -3.41 -1.70
CA ALA A 439 13.30 -4.47 -2.05
C ALA A 439 11.85 -3.97 -2.19
N ASP A 440 11.52 -2.73 -1.82
CA ASP A 440 10.20 -2.14 -2.07
C ASP A 440 10.05 -1.74 -3.55
N VAL A 441 11.15 -1.41 -4.24
CA VAL A 441 11.13 -0.80 -5.58
C VAL A 441 11.94 -1.55 -6.65
N GLN A 442 12.78 -2.52 -6.28
CA GLN A 442 13.61 -3.28 -7.22
C GLN A 442 12.82 -4.35 -7.99
N GLY A 443 13.23 -4.64 -9.23
CA GLY A 443 12.72 -5.77 -10.03
C GLY A 443 11.41 -5.48 -10.74
N ARG A 444 10.81 -6.50 -11.36
CA ARG A 444 9.47 -6.38 -11.96
C ARG A 444 8.42 -6.18 -10.88
N ARG A 445 7.62 -5.12 -10.98
CA ARG A 445 6.57 -4.77 -10.01
C ARG A 445 5.21 -4.64 -10.66
N VAL A 446 4.17 -4.84 -9.85
CA VAL A 446 2.79 -4.53 -10.20
C VAL A 446 2.24 -3.69 -9.06
N VAL A 447 1.99 -2.42 -9.34
CA VAL A 447 1.37 -1.51 -8.38
C VAL A 447 -0.14 -1.61 -8.55
N GLU A 448 -0.83 -1.96 -7.47
CA GLU A 448 -2.29 -1.96 -7.41
C GLU A 448 -2.77 -0.53 -7.14
N THR A 449 -3.71 -0.02 -7.93
CA THR A 449 -4.32 1.31 -7.72
C THR A 449 -5.84 1.22 -7.77
N ARG A 450 -6.54 2.12 -7.07
CA ARG A 450 -8.00 2.22 -7.11
C ARG A 450 -8.53 2.67 -8.47
N TYR A 451 -7.71 3.38 -9.23
CA TYR A 451 -8.10 4.03 -10.48
C TYR A 451 -7.88 3.14 -11.71
N GLN A 452 -6.79 2.37 -11.70
CA GLN A 452 -6.42 1.37 -12.69
C GLN A 452 -5.83 0.14 -11.97
N PRO A 453 -6.57 -0.98 -11.86
CA PRO A 453 -6.29 -2.04 -10.87
C PRO A 453 -4.87 -2.60 -10.85
N ARG A 454 -4.18 -2.63 -11.99
CA ARG A 454 -2.82 -3.20 -12.09
C ARG A 454 -1.98 -2.39 -13.08
N ILE A 455 -0.95 -1.72 -12.58
CA ILE A 455 0.05 -1.04 -13.39
C ILE A 455 1.37 -1.80 -13.26
N THR A 456 1.85 -2.36 -14.36
CA THR A 456 3.10 -3.14 -14.38
C THR A 456 4.28 -2.22 -14.66
N LEU A 457 5.30 -2.29 -13.81
CA LEU A 457 6.59 -1.63 -13.98
C LEU A 457 7.61 -2.68 -14.42
N ARG A 458 8.32 -2.40 -15.53
CA ARG A 458 9.41 -3.26 -15.99
C ARG A 458 10.66 -3.00 -15.14
N GLU A 459 11.48 -4.04 -15.00
CA GLU A 459 12.69 -3.98 -14.18
C GLU A 459 13.69 -2.91 -14.64
N GLU A 460 13.86 -2.76 -15.96
CA GLU A 460 14.75 -1.74 -16.57
C GLU A 460 14.34 -0.31 -16.17
N ASN A 461 13.03 -0.03 -16.24
CA ASN A 461 12.45 1.25 -15.89
C ASN A 461 12.55 1.53 -14.38
N ALA A 462 12.32 0.51 -13.55
CA ALA A 462 12.52 0.59 -12.11
C ALA A 462 13.99 0.90 -11.77
N ALA A 463 14.95 0.26 -12.42
CA ALA A 463 16.37 0.53 -12.20
C ALA A 463 16.75 1.99 -12.56
N ALA A 464 16.23 2.53 -13.66
CA ALA A 464 16.45 3.93 -14.03
C ALA A 464 15.84 4.91 -13.02
N ALA A 465 14.63 4.65 -12.53
CA ALA A 465 13.99 5.45 -11.49
C ALA A 465 14.77 5.44 -10.18
N LEU A 466 15.32 4.28 -9.80
CA LEU A 466 16.15 4.13 -8.60
C LEU A 466 17.41 4.99 -8.66
N GLU A 467 18.06 5.07 -9.82
CA GLU A 467 19.23 5.92 -10.01
C GLU A 467 18.89 7.40 -9.74
N VAL A 468 17.79 7.88 -10.34
CA VAL A 468 17.36 9.27 -10.19
C VAL A 468 16.97 9.58 -8.75
N MET A 469 16.16 8.71 -8.15
CA MET A 469 15.62 8.89 -6.79
C MET A 469 16.72 8.84 -5.72
N SER A 470 17.66 7.91 -5.84
CA SER A 470 18.69 7.69 -4.81
C SER A 470 19.81 8.73 -4.81
N ARG A 471 20.05 9.40 -5.94
CA ARG A 471 21.20 10.32 -6.09
C ARG A 471 20.84 11.79 -6.15
N PHE A 472 19.67 12.13 -6.69
CA PHE A 472 19.38 13.50 -7.08
C PHE A 472 18.05 14.04 -6.56
N ALA A 473 17.18 13.19 -6.00
CA ALA A 473 15.91 13.64 -5.47
C ALA A 473 16.08 14.37 -4.13
N VAL A 474 15.05 15.13 -3.75
CA VAL A 474 14.87 15.58 -2.36
C VAL A 474 14.73 14.37 -1.43
N ASP A 475 14.78 14.62 -0.11
CA ASP A 475 14.50 13.58 0.88
C ASP A 475 13.19 12.83 0.51
N PRO A 476 13.22 11.50 0.32
CA PRO A 476 12.04 10.74 -0.06
C PRO A 476 10.84 10.95 0.88
N ARG A 477 11.07 11.22 2.17
CA ARG A 477 10.00 11.56 3.13
C ARG A 477 9.22 12.80 2.73
N LEU A 478 9.85 13.73 2.01
CA LEU A 478 9.29 14.98 1.50
C LEU A 478 8.94 14.91 0.00
N LEU A 479 8.93 13.72 -0.59
CA LEU A 479 8.52 13.47 -1.97
C LEU A 479 7.29 12.55 -2.04
N PRO A 480 6.11 13.01 -1.60
CA PRO A 480 4.93 12.15 -1.53
C PRO A 480 4.17 11.99 -2.86
N TYR A 481 4.58 12.69 -3.92
CA TYR A 481 3.88 12.73 -5.21
C TYR A 481 4.85 13.05 -6.35
N LEU A 482 4.54 12.57 -7.55
CA LEU A 482 5.14 13.07 -8.79
C LEU A 482 4.03 13.31 -9.82
N PRO A 483 4.08 14.45 -10.54
CA PRO A 483 3.05 14.81 -11.50
C PRO A 483 3.14 13.94 -12.76
N PRO A 484 1.99 13.59 -13.38
CA PRO A 484 1.98 12.80 -14.59
C PRO A 484 2.47 13.59 -15.80
N THR A 485 2.91 12.85 -16.81
CA THR A 485 3.08 13.33 -18.16
C THR A 485 1.74 13.75 -18.76
N MET A 486 1.78 14.68 -19.71
CA MET A 486 0.56 15.21 -20.35
C MET A 486 0.53 14.83 -21.83
N ALA A 487 -0.62 14.38 -22.31
CA ALA A 487 -0.85 14.08 -23.72
C ALA A 487 -1.23 15.35 -24.50
N PRO A 488 -0.73 15.52 -25.74
CA PRO A 488 -1.20 16.57 -26.63
C PRO A 488 -2.55 16.22 -27.27
N THR A 489 -3.22 17.24 -27.78
CA THR A 489 -4.41 17.07 -28.62
C THR A 489 -4.10 16.26 -29.89
N ALA A 490 -5.15 15.69 -30.49
CA ALA A 490 -5.04 15.05 -31.79
C ALA A 490 -4.49 16.03 -32.84
N THR A 491 -3.85 15.51 -33.89
CA THR A 491 -3.30 16.37 -34.95
C THR A 491 -4.42 17.11 -35.66
N SER A 492 -4.22 18.42 -35.84
CA SER A 492 -5.29 19.27 -36.35
C SER A 492 -5.49 19.11 -37.85
N LYS A 493 -6.77 19.20 -38.25
CA LYS A 493 -7.18 19.30 -39.65
C LYS A 493 -7.24 20.75 -40.15
N VAL A 494 -7.12 21.74 -39.25
CA VAL A 494 -7.12 23.16 -39.60
C VAL A 494 -5.83 23.52 -40.31
N ASP A 495 -5.93 24.24 -41.43
CA ASP A 495 -4.76 24.61 -42.23
C ASP A 495 -3.79 25.50 -41.44
N GLY A 496 -2.48 25.25 -41.60
CA GLY A 496 -1.44 25.96 -40.86
C GLY A 496 -1.27 25.58 -39.38
N TYR A 497 -2.11 24.69 -38.82
CA TYR A 497 -2.03 24.22 -37.44
C TYR A 497 -1.66 22.74 -37.34
N LEU A 498 -0.79 22.43 -36.36
CA LEU A 498 -0.52 21.07 -35.91
C LEU A 498 -1.41 20.67 -34.73
N GLU A 499 -1.68 21.63 -33.84
CA GLU A 499 -2.56 21.52 -32.68
C GLU A 499 -3.57 22.67 -32.74
N HIS A 500 -4.84 22.36 -32.48
CA HIS A 500 -5.91 23.35 -32.45
C HIS A 500 -6.97 22.93 -31.40
N PRO A 501 -7.68 23.88 -30.75
CA PRO A 501 -8.62 23.55 -29.68
C PRO A 501 -9.76 22.62 -30.07
N LEU A 502 -10.21 22.71 -31.32
CA LEU A 502 -11.34 21.91 -31.84
C LEU A 502 -11.13 20.41 -31.63
N GLU A 503 -9.91 19.91 -31.84
CA GLU A 503 -9.62 18.50 -31.63
C GLU A 503 -9.67 18.08 -30.15
N ALA A 504 -9.34 18.99 -29.22
CA ALA A 504 -9.44 18.70 -27.79
C ALA A 504 -10.90 18.67 -27.33
N PHE A 505 -11.70 19.65 -27.73
CA PHE A 505 -13.13 19.71 -27.39
C PHE A 505 -13.92 18.54 -28.00
N ALA A 506 -13.65 18.20 -29.26
CA ALA A 506 -14.29 17.07 -29.92
C ALA A 506 -13.94 15.73 -29.25
N GLN A 507 -12.71 15.56 -28.78
CA GLN A 507 -12.32 14.36 -28.02
C GLN A 507 -13.07 14.28 -26.69
N TYR A 508 -13.12 15.37 -25.93
CA TYR A 508 -13.84 15.40 -24.65
C TYR A 508 -15.35 15.17 -24.82
N ALA A 509 -15.97 15.76 -25.85
CA ALA A 509 -17.36 15.46 -26.19
C ALA A 509 -17.57 13.96 -26.49
N ALA A 510 -16.68 13.35 -27.26
CA ALA A 510 -16.74 11.92 -27.58
C ALA A 510 -16.53 11.02 -26.36
N ASP A 511 -15.74 11.48 -25.38
CA ASP A 511 -15.50 10.79 -24.11
C ASP A 511 -16.66 11.00 -23.10
N GLY A 512 -17.69 11.78 -23.46
CA GLY A 512 -18.86 12.06 -22.62
C GLY A 512 -18.68 13.22 -21.64
N VAL A 513 -17.69 14.09 -21.85
CA VAL A 513 -17.41 15.25 -21.00
C VAL A 513 -18.11 16.49 -21.55
N GLU A 514 -19.19 16.93 -20.88
CA GLU A 514 -19.99 18.09 -21.29
C GLU A 514 -19.27 19.42 -21.05
N ARG A 515 -18.56 19.57 -19.92
CA ARG A 515 -17.92 20.84 -19.54
C ARG A 515 -16.43 20.64 -19.30
N VAL A 516 -15.64 21.53 -19.89
CA VAL A 516 -14.19 21.59 -19.73
C VAL A 516 -13.76 22.98 -19.25
N VAL A 517 -12.64 23.03 -18.53
CA VAL A 517 -11.92 24.26 -18.21
C VAL A 517 -10.68 24.34 -19.08
N CYS A 518 -10.51 25.48 -19.75
CA CYS A 518 -9.30 25.83 -20.49
C CYS A 518 -8.45 26.72 -19.61
N GLU A 519 -7.30 26.22 -19.16
CA GLU A 519 -6.34 26.97 -18.36
C GLU A 519 -5.15 27.41 -19.22
N GLU A 520 -4.65 28.63 -19.01
CA GLU A 520 -3.42 29.08 -19.64
C GLU A 520 -2.28 28.12 -19.30
N LYS A 521 -1.61 27.63 -20.35
CA LYS A 521 -0.44 26.80 -20.18
C LYS A 521 0.76 27.72 -19.96
N HIS A 522 1.10 27.93 -18.69
CA HIS A 522 2.28 28.69 -18.29
C HIS A 522 3.54 28.02 -18.82
N MET A 523 4.45 28.83 -19.37
CA MET A 523 5.74 28.35 -19.89
C MET A 523 6.83 28.52 -18.83
N GLY A 524 7.02 27.49 -18.03
CA GLY A 524 7.98 27.49 -16.93
C GLY A 524 8.58 26.11 -16.70
N SER A 525 8.64 25.70 -15.44
CA SER A 525 8.92 24.32 -15.06
C SER A 525 7.94 23.90 -13.96
N ARG A 526 7.32 22.74 -14.17
CA ARG A 526 6.43 22.09 -13.20
C ARG A 526 7.13 21.96 -11.84
N ALA A 527 6.50 22.49 -10.81
CA ALA A 527 6.98 22.49 -9.44
C ALA A 527 5.88 21.98 -8.51
N VAL A 528 6.24 21.03 -7.66
CA VAL A 528 5.36 20.56 -6.58
C VAL A 528 5.89 21.13 -5.27
N ALA A 529 5.00 21.76 -4.51
CA ALA A 529 5.34 22.37 -3.22
C ALA A 529 4.60 21.66 -2.09
N LEU A 530 5.36 20.99 -1.21
CA LEU A 530 4.85 20.52 0.08
C LEU A 530 5.10 21.62 1.10
N VAL A 531 4.04 22.17 1.69
CA VAL A 531 4.12 23.28 2.65
C VAL A 531 3.58 22.80 3.99
N CYS A 532 4.43 22.76 5.02
CA CYS A 532 3.99 22.55 6.39
C CYS A 532 3.84 23.91 7.10
N ARG A 533 2.92 23.94 8.07
CA ARG A 533 2.65 25.12 8.90
C ARG A 533 3.86 25.56 9.71
N ASP A 534 4.69 24.60 10.12
CA ASP A 534 5.92 24.82 10.88
C ASP A 534 6.80 23.56 10.84
N ALA A 535 7.98 23.63 11.46
CA ALA A 535 8.91 22.51 11.54
C ALA A 535 8.38 21.35 12.41
N GLU A 536 7.48 21.62 13.37
CA GLU A 536 6.88 20.58 14.22
C GLU A 536 5.89 19.74 13.40
N ALA A 537 5.08 20.37 12.56
CA ALA A 537 4.20 19.70 11.61
C ALA A 537 5.01 18.81 10.63
N ALA A 538 6.14 19.32 10.11
CA ALA A 538 7.02 18.54 9.24
C ALA A 538 7.62 17.32 9.97
N ARG A 539 8.10 17.49 11.21
CA ARG A 539 8.60 16.39 12.05
C ARG A 539 7.52 15.36 12.35
N ARG A 540 6.36 15.79 12.84
CA ARG A 540 5.25 14.90 13.20
C ARG A 540 4.71 14.14 12.01
N ARG A 541 4.54 14.80 10.85
CA ARG A 541 3.88 14.20 9.70
C ARG A 541 4.82 13.43 8.77
N PHE A 542 6.02 13.95 8.55
CA PHE A 542 6.96 13.41 7.56
C PHE A 542 8.25 12.86 8.20
N GLY A 543 8.43 12.99 9.53
CA GLY A 543 9.59 12.45 10.23
C GLY A 543 10.89 13.14 9.85
N VAL A 544 10.86 14.44 9.53
CA VAL A 544 12.06 15.22 9.16
C VAL A 544 12.36 16.31 10.18
N ASP A 545 13.65 16.55 10.41
CA ASP A 545 14.16 17.62 11.26
C ASP A 545 14.82 18.72 10.43
N GLY A 546 14.36 19.96 10.60
CA GLY A 546 14.92 21.13 9.91
C GLY A 546 13.98 21.73 8.86
N PRO A 547 13.69 21.04 7.73
CA PRO A 547 12.89 21.62 6.65
C PRO A 547 11.41 21.70 7.03
N THR A 548 10.72 22.73 6.56
CA THR A 548 9.27 22.92 6.77
C THR A 548 8.44 22.42 5.57
N GLY A 549 9.05 21.66 4.67
CA GLY A 549 8.45 21.25 3.42
C GLY A 549 9.48 20.96 2.33
N SER A 550 9.03 20.97 1.07
CA SER A 550 9.90 20.78 -0.09
C SER A 550 9.34 21.46 -1.34
N LEU A 551 10.24 21.82 -2.25
CA LEU A 551 9.90 22.30 -3.59
C LEU A 551 10.72 21.52 -4.61
N TYR A 552 10.05 20.73 -5.45
CA TYR A 552 10.72 19.78 -6.32
C TYR A 552 10.13 19.74 -7.74
N THR A 553 10.94 19.25 -8.68
CA THR A 553 10.57 19.12 -10.09
C THR A 553 9.78 17.85 -10.36
N ARG A 554 9.28 17.68 -11.59
CA ARG A 554 8.58 16.46 -12.05
C ARG A 554 9.37 15.14 -11.91
N THR A 555 10.67 15.19 -11.64
CA THR A 555 11.53 14.02 -11.40
C THR A 555 11.99 13.90 -9.95
N GLY A 556 11.39 14.69 -9.05
CA GLY A 556 11.67 14.65 -7.60
C GLY A 556 12.94 15.38 -7.17
N ARG A 557 13.66 16.02 -8.10
CA ARG A 557 14.87 16.80 -7.80
C ARG A 557 14.51 18.12 -7.10
N PRO A 558 15.35 18.63 -6.17
CA PRO A 558 15.15 19.96 -5.61
C PRO A 558 15.07 20.99 -6.73
N PHE A 559 14.12 21.92 -6.61
CA PHE A 559 13.93 22.93 -7.63
C PHE A 559 15.10 23.92 -7.67
N PHE A 560 15.53 24.38 -6.49
CA PHE A 560 16.71 25.22 -6.30
C PHE A 560 17.85 24.41 -5.69
N ASP A 561 19.08 24.69 -6.11
CA ASP A 561 20.26 24.01 -5.57
C ASP A 561 20.57 24.49 -4.14
N ASP A 562 20.19 25.73 -3.81
CA ASP A 562 20.30 26.31 -2.47
C ASP A 562 19.01 26.04 -1.64
N PRO A 563 19.11 25.31 -0.51
CA PRO A 563 17.98 25.07 0.38
C PRO A 563 17.36 26.34 0.97
N ALA A 564 18.14 27.40 1.21
CA ALA A 564 17.63 28.64 1.79
C ALA A 564 16.65 29.35 0.84
N THR A 565 16.93 29.31 -0.47
CA THR A 565 16.01 29.80 -1.51
C THR A 565 14.71 29.01 -1.53
N THR A 566 14.76 27.69 -1.31
CA THR A 566 13.56 26.85 -1.20
C THR A 566 12.72 27.24 0.02
N GLU A 567 13.35 27.39 1.18
CA GLU A 567 12.65 27.81 2.40
C GLU A 567 12.01 29.20 2.24
N ALA A 568 12.69 30.15 1.61
CA ALA A 568 12.12 31.47 1.34
C ALA A 568 10.85 31.43 0.47
N VAL A 569 10.75 30.49 -0.47
CA VAL A 569 9.53 30.25 -1.25
C VAL A 569 8.44 29.62 -0.37
N LEU A 570 8.80 28.62 0.45
CA LEU A 570 7.87 27.97 1.37
C LEU A 570 7.31 28.93 2.42
N ASP A 571 8.13 29.85 2.94
CA ASP A 571 7.71 30.90 3.88
C ASP A 571 6.66 31.83 3.27
N ARG A 572 6.88 32.28 2.02
CA ARG A 572 5.90 33.12 1.29
C ARG A 572 4.58 32.37 1.06
N LEU A 573 4.66 31.10 0.66
CA LEU A 573 3.49 30.23 0.51
C LEU A 573 2.75 30.05 1.84
N ARG A 574 3.44 29.72 2.92
CA ARG A 574 2.87 29.51 4.25
C ARG A 574 2.18 30.77 4.78
N ALA A 575 2.78 31.93 4.56
CA ALA A 575 2.18 33.22 4.90
C ALA A 575 0.87 33.46 4.12
N ALA A 576 0.86 33.22 2.81
CA ALA A 576 -0.33 33.36 1.98
C ALA A 576 -1.44 32.37 2.39
N VAL A 577 -1.09 31.11 2.68
CA VAL A 577 -2.04 30.08 3.16
C VAL A 577 -2.65 30.50 4.50
N GLY A 578 -1.83 31.03 5.41
CA GLY A 578 -2.28 31.54 6.70
C GLY A 578 -3.23 32.73 6.56
N ALA A 579 -2.87 33.70 5.72
CA ALA A 579 -3.70 34.87 5.46
C ALA A 579 -5.03 34.53 4.77
N ALA A 580 -5.04 33.51 3.89
CA ALA A 580 -6.23 33.01 3.22
C ALA A 580 -7.15 32.16 4.12
N GLY A 581 -6.74 31.85 5.36
CA GLY A 581 -7.53 31.04 6.31
C GLY A 581 -7.58 29.54 6.01
N LEU A 582 -6.74 29.06 5.08
CA LEU A 582 -6.81 27.69 4.57
C LEU A 582 -6.44 26.61 5.59
N TRP A 583 -5.56 26.90 6.55
CA TRP A 583 -5.21 25.95 7.62
C TRP A 583 -6.44 25.52 8.43
N THR A 584 -7.33 26.47 8.74
CA THR A 584 -8.52 26.23 9.55
C THR A 584 -9.66 25.65 8.70
N GLU A 585 -9.92 26.22 7.51
CA GLU A 585 -11.00 25.72 6.64
C GLU A 585 -10.77 24.28 6.18
N LEU A 586 -9.51 23.93 5.88
CA LEU A 586 -9.14 22.59 5.44
C LEU A 586 -8.75 21.66 6.60
N ASP A 587 -8.82 22.12 7.85
CA ASP A 587 -8.45 21.38 9.07
C ASP A 587 -7.10 20.63 8.91
N THR A 588 -6.05 21.40 8.63
CA THR A 588 -4.75 20.83 8.25
C THR A 588 -3.57 21.69 8.74
N ASP A 589 -2.43 21.05 8.93
CA ASP A 589 -1.13 21.64 9.24
C ASP A 589 -0.09 21.43 8.11
N TRP A 590 -0.48 20.79 7.01
CA TRP A 590 0.28 20.70 5.78
C TRP A 590 -0.62 20.71 4.54
N LEU A 591 -0.07 21.09 3.41
CA LEU A 591 -0.76 21.00 2.12
C LEU A 591 0.24 20.78 0.99
N LEU A 592 -0.23 20.13 -0.07
CA LEU A 592 0.57 19.83 -1.26
C LEU A 592 -0.03 20.56 -2.47
N LEU A 593 0.78 21.41 -3.12
CA LEU A 593 0.38 22.18 -4.29
C LEU A 593 1.08 21.67 -5.54
N ASP A 594 0.35 21.71 -6.65
CA ASP A 594 0.91 21.51 -7.98
C ASP A 594 0.87 22.83 -8.76
N ALA A 595 2.02 23.25 -9.26
CA ALA A 595 2.23 24.59 -9.80
C ALA A 595 3.21 24.61 -10.98
N GLU A 596 3.22 25.73 -11.70
CA GLU A 596 4.25 26.04 -12.69
C GLU A 596 5.09 27.22 -12.18
N LEU A 597 6.42 27.06 -12.14
CA LEU A 597 7.34 28.10 -11.69
C LEU A 597 8.05 28.73 -12.90
N MET A 598 8.02 30.06 -12.97
CA MET A 598 8.48 30.89 -14.09
C MET A 598 9.53 31.91 -13.63
N PRO A 599 10.45 32.36 -14.51
CA PRO A 599 10.54 32.04 -15.95
C PRO A 599 11.12 30.67 -16.26
N TRP A 600 10.92 30.22 -17.51
CA TRP A 600 11.61 29.04 -18.04
C TRP A 600 13.14 29.16 -17.97
N SER A 601 13.69 30.36 -18.14
CA SER A 601 15.13 30.63 -18.04
C SER A 601 15.72 30.33 -16.66
N LEU A 602 14.91 30.30 -15.60
CA LEU A 602 15.37 30.03 -14.23
C LEU A 602 15.99 28.64 -14.09
N LYS A 603 15.36 27.60 -14.69
CA LYS A 603 15.86 26.22 -14.64
C LYS A 603 16.49 25.75 -15.94
N ALA A 604 16.09 26.30 -17.10
CA ALA A 604 16.50 25.80 -18.41
C ALA A 604 17.63 26.61 -19.08
N SER A 605 18.37 27.43 -18.34
CA SER A 605 19.42 28.33 -18.89
C SER A 605 20.47 27.60 -19.74
N GLY A 606 20.93 26.42 -19.30
CA GLY A 606 21.90 25.60 -20.06
C GLY A 606 21.33 25.12 -21.40
N LEU A 607 20.09 24.61 -21.40
CA LEU A 607 19.40 24.14 -22.61
C LEU A 607 19.13 25.30 -23.58
N LEU A 608 18.70 26.45 -23.05
CA LEU A 608 18.52 27.69 -23.80
C LEU A 608 19.79 28.12 -24.53
N ARG A 609 20.94 28.13 -23.85
CA ARG A 609 22.22 28.52 -24.44
C ARG A 609 22.71 27.51 -25.49
N ALA A 610 22.67 26.22 -25.15
CA ALA A 610 23.29 25.17 -25.97
C ALA A 610 22.47 24.78 -27.21
N GLN A 611 21.13 24.85 -27.14
CA GLN A 611 20.25 24.37 -28.21
C GLN A 611 19.52 25.53 -28.90
N TYR A 612 18.70 26.28 -28.18
CA TYR A 612 17.80 27.27 -28.78
C TYR A 612 18.53 28.52 -29.27
N ALA A 613 19.37 29.12 -28.42
CA ALA A 613 20.16 30.30 -28.76
C ALA A 613 21.21 29.99 -29.84
N ALA A 614 21.75 28.77 -29.87
CA ALA A 614 22.69 28.33 -30.89
C ALA A 614 22.06 28.35 -32.30
N VAL A 615 20.82 27.84 -32.44
CA VAL A 615 20.08 27.88 -33.71
C VAL A 615 19.81 29.32 -34.15
N GLY A 616 19.38 30.19 -33.22
CA GLY A 616 19.16 31.60 -33.50
C GLY A 616 20.44 32.34 -33.92
N ALA A 617 21.54 32.10 -33.22
CA ALA A 617 22.84 32.70 -33.51
C ALA A 617 23.40 32.25 -34.87
N ALA A 618 23.37 30.95 -35.16
CA ALA A 618 23.81 30.42 -36.45
C ALA A 618 22.97 30.98 -37.62
N SER A 619 21.66 31.05 -37.44
CA SER A 619 20.75 31.62 -38.44
C SER A 619 21.03 33.11 -38.67
N GLY A 620 21.21 33.88 -37.61
CA GLY A 620 21.53 35.31 -37.67
C GLY A 620 22.89 35.61 -38.30
N ALA A 621 23.86 34.69 -38.20
CA ALA A 621 25.17 34.83 -38.83
C ALA A 621 25.17 34.48 -40.33
N VAL A 622 24.37 33.49 -40.74
CA VAL A 622 24.46 32.94 -42.12
C VAL A 622 23.48 33.61 -43.09
N PHE A 623 22.23 33.85 -42.68
CA PHE A 623 21.20 34.31 -43.61
C PHE A 623 21.46 35.71 -44.21
N PRO A 624 21.95 36.73 -43.47
CA PRO A 624 22.18 38.06 -44.05
C PRO A 624 23.13 38.04 -45.26
N ASP A 625 24.28 37.39 -45.13
CA ASP A 625 25.29 37.31 -46.20
C ASP A 625 24.82 36.44 -47.37
N ALA A 626 24.14 35.31 -47.07
CA ALA A 626 23.59 34.43 -48.09
C ALA A 626 22.51 35.14 -48.93
N LEU A 627 21.63 35.90 -48.29
CA LEU A 627 20.60 36.69 -48.95
C LEU A 627 21.22 37.80 -49.81
N ALA A 628 22.19 38.54 -49.26
CA ALA A 628 22.89 39.60 -50.02
C ALA A 628 23.58 39.04 -51.27
N ALA A 629 24.21 37.87 -51.17
CA ALA A 629 24.85 37.20 -52.31
C ALA A 629 23.85 36.80 -53.41
N LEU A 630 22.71 36.23 -53.02
CA LEU A 630 21.65 35.81 -53.95
C LEU A 630 20.95 37.01 -54.60
N GLU A 631 20.69 38.07 -53.83
CA GLU A 631 20.14 39.33 -54.35
C GLU A 631 21.09 39.98 -55.36
N GLY A 632 22.40 40.00 -55.05
CA GLY A 632 23.41 40.46 -55.98
C GLY A 632 23.48 39.62 -57.27
N ALA A 633 23.32 38.30 -57.17
CA ALA A 633 23.28 37.42 -58.35
C ALA A 633 22.03 37.66 -59.21
N ALA A 634 20.86 37.78 -58.59
CA ALA A 634 19.61 38.11 -59.28
C ALA A 634 19.70 39.46 -59.99
N ALA A 635 20.28 40.48 -59.34
CA ALA A 635 20.47 41.82 -59.93
C ALA A 635 21.40 41.81 -61.16
N ARG A 636 22.29 40.82 -61.28
CA ARG A 636 23.16 40.61 -62.46
C ARG A 636 22.50 39.78 -63.56
N GLY A 637 21.24 39.39 -63.41
CA GLY A 637 20.50 38.58 -64.38
C GLY A 637 20.76 37.07 -64.29
N VAL A 638 21.36 36.58 -63.19
CA VAL A 638 21.48 35.13 -62.95
C VAL A 638 20.15 34.62 -62.40
N ASP A 639 19.62 33.53 -62.97
CA ASP A 639 18.37 32.91 -62.52
C ASP A 639 18.55 32.20 -61.17
N VAL A 640 18.28 32.92 -60.08
CA VAL A 640 18.31 32.43 -58.70
C VAL A 640 17.02 32.74 -57.94
N GLY A 641 15.93 33.07 -58.64
CA GLY A 641 14.69 33.57 -58.04
C GLY A 641 14.09 32.61 -57.01
N ASP A 642 13.95 31.34 -57.37
CA ASP A 642 13.40 30.30 -56.49
C ASP A 642 14.26 30.08 -55.25
N LEU A 643 15.59 30.08 -55.43
CA LEU A 643 16.54 29.89 -54.33
C LEU A 643 16.51 31.09 -53.37
N LEU A 644 16.45 32.31 -53.90
CA LEU A 644 16.33 33.54 -53.12
C LEU A 644 15.03 33.56 -52.30
N SER A 645 13.89 33.24 -52.93
CA SER A 645 12.60 33.16 -52.22
C SER A 645 12.67 32.15 -51.08
N ARG A 646 13.19 30.95 -51.35
CA ARG A 646 13.35 29.91 -50.34
C ARG A 646 14.23 30.35 -49.17
N GLN A 647 15.37 31.00 -49.41
CA GLN A 647 16.23 31.46 -48.31
C GLN A 647 15.60 32.61 -47.52
N ARG A 648 14.84 33.51 -48.16
CA ARG A 648 14.11 34.59 -47.46
C ARG A 648 13.08 34.01 -46.49
N GLU A 649 12.30 33.04 -46.93
CA GLU A 649 11.33 32.37 -46.07
C GLU A 649 12.01 31.64 -44.91
N ARG A 650 13.13 30.94 -45.15
CA ARG A 650 13.90 30.27 -44.08
C ARG A 650 14.47 31.24 -43.05
N ALA A 651 14.96 32.39 -43.51
CA ALA A 651 15.42 33.46 -42.62
C ALA A 651 14.27 34.00 -41.75
N ALA A 652 13.08 34.20 -42.33
CA ALA A 652 11.89 34.63 -41.60
C ALA A 652 11.44 33.60 -40.56
N ASP A 653 11.42 32.31 -40.92
CA ASP A 653 11.10 31.20 -39.99
C ASP A 653 12.08 31.14 -38.79
N ALA A 654 13.38 31.31 -39.05
CA ALA A 654 14.40 31.32 -38.02
C ALA A 654 14.31 32.56 -37.10
N ALA A 655 13.96 33.72 -37.66
CA ALA A 655 13.68 34.92 -36.88
C ALA A 655 12.44 34.74 -36.00
N ALA A 656 11.36 34.14 -36.52
CA ALA A 656 10.15 33.83 -35.76
C ALA A 656 10.43 32.84 -34.61
N PHE A 657 11.20 31.78 -34.86
CA PHE A 657 11.69 30.87 -33.83
C PHE A 657 12.45 31.59 -32.72
N THR A 658 13.36 32.50 -33.09
CA THR A 658 14.15 33.28 -32.14
C THR A 658 13.29 34.22 -31.32
N ALA A 659 12.31 34.87 -31.95
CA ALA A 659 11.33 35.70 -31.27
C ALA A 659 10.44 34.89 -30.32
N ALA A 660 10.10 33.65 -30.67
CA ALA A 660 9.24 32.78 -29.85
C ALA A 660 9.90 32.40 -28.52
N TYR A 661 11.12 31.83 -28.53
CA TYR A 661 11.73 31.36 -27.27
C TYR A 661 12.14 32.51 -26.34
N ARG A 662 12.50 33.68 -26.89
CA ARG A 662 12.90 34.86 -26.10
C ARG A 662 11.78 35.39 -25.20
N ARG A 663 10.51 35.21 -25.57
CA ARG A 663 9.35 35.66 -24.77
C ARG A 663 9.29 35.00 -23.39
N TYR A 664 9.89 33.83 -23.22
CA TYR A 664 9.88 33.04 -21.99
C TYR A 664 11.16 33.18 -21.17
N CYS A 665 12.01 34.13 -21.54
CA CYS A 665 13.31 34.36 -20.92
C CYS A 665 13.39 35.77 -20.34
N TRP A 666 13.50 35.89 -19.03
CA TRP A 666 13.88 37.14 -18.36
C TRP A 666 14.88 36.86 -17.23
N THR A 667 15.57 37.90 -16.80
CA THR A 667 16.49 37.86 -15.66
C THR A 667 15.72 37.99 -14.36
N THR A 668 16.12 37.24 -13.34
CA THR A 668 15.61 37.33 -11.97
C THR A 668 16.74 37.79 -11.05
N ASP A 669 16.40 38.51 -9.98
CA ASP A 669 17.33 38.88 -8.91
C ASP A 669 16.85 38.23 -7.61
N GLY A 670 17.52 37.16 -7.19
CA GLY A 670 16.97 36.25 -6.18
C GLY A 670 15.59 35.73 -6.60
N LEU A 671 14.57 35.96 -5.76
CA LEU A 671 13.17 35.63 -6.04
C LEU A 671 12.40 36.75 -6.75
N ASP A 672 13.00 37.92 -6.94
CA ASP A 672 12.34 39.02 -7.63
C ASP A 672 12.24 38.72 -9.13
N GLY A 673 11.01 38.83 -9.66
CA GLY A 673 10.67 38.42 -11.01
C GLY A 673 10.38 36.92 -11.17
N VAL A 674 10.50 36.12 -10.11
CA VAL A 674 10.00 34.73 -10.08
C VAL A 674 8.49 34.75 -9.88
N ARG A 675 7.78 33.89 -10.61
CA ARG A 675 6.32 33.71 -10.46
C ARG A 675 6.00 32.23 -10.28
N LEU A 676 5.09 31.94 -9.36
CA LEU A 676 4.54 30.60 -9.13
C LEU A 676 3.04 30.63 -9.43
N ALA A 677 2.62 29.87 -10.43
CA ALA A 677 1.22 29.73 -10.79
C ALA A 677 0.69 28.36 -10.35
N PRO A 678 0.10 28.25 -9.15
CA PRO A 678 -0.55 27.01 -8.73
C PRO A 678 -1.84 26.79 -9.55
N PHE A 679 -2.13 25.53 -9.86
CA PHE A 679 -3.36 25.15 -10.57
C PHE A 679 -4.08 23.95 -9.94
N GLN A 680 -3.48 23.27 -8.95
CA GLN A 680 -4.16 22.26 -8.13
C GLN A 680 -3.70 22.28 -6.67
N VAL A 681 -4.65 22.01 -5.76
CA VAL A 681 -4.38 21.62 -4.38
C VAL A 681 -4.57 20.11 -4.31
N LEU A 682 -3.49 19.36 -4.08
CA LEU A 682 -3.47 17.91 -4.29
C LEU A 682 -3.94 17.13 -3.06
N ALA A 683 -3.42 17.46 -1.89
CA ALA A 683 -3.73 16.74 -0.65
C ALA A 683 -3.49 17.61 0.58
N VAL A 684 -4.23 17.28 1.64
CA VAL A 684 -4.13 17.83 3.00
C VAL A 684 -4.29 16.68 4.01
N GLN A 685 -4.18 16.98 5.30
CA GLN A 685 -4.40 15.99 6.35
C GLN A 685 -5.75 15.28 6.18
N GLY A 686 -5.72 13.93 6.15
CA GLY A 686 -6.91 13.09 6.05
C GLY A 686 -7.64 13.08 4.70
N ARG A 687 -7.29 13.96 3.74
CA ARG A 687 -8.06 14.14 2.50
C ARG A 687 -7.19 14.36 1.27
N SER A 688 -7.44 13.56 0.24
CA SER A 688 -6.98 13.80 -1.13
C SER A 688 -7.93 14.80 -1.78
N LEU A 689 -7.41 15.94 -2.25
CA LEU A 689 -8.20 17.00 -2.90
C LEU A 689 -8.09 16.96 -4.43
N ALA A 690 -7.22 16.10 -4.98
CA ALA A 690 -7.04 15.94 -6.42
C ALA A 690 -8.30 15.52 -7.17
N GLY A 691 -9.30 14.95 -6.47
CA GLY A 691 -10.61 14.61 -7.04
C GLY A 691 -11.64 15.75 -7.04
N LEU A 692 -11.37 16.88 -6.37
CA LEU A 692 -12.27 18.03 -6.37
C LEU A 692 -12.42 18.60 -7.79
N PRO A 693 -13.62 19.08 -8.19
CA PRO A 693 -13.80 19.82 -9.43
C PRO A 693 -12.81 20.97 -9.59
N HIS A 694 -12.37 21.22 -10.82
CA HIS A 694 -11.33 22.19 -11.09
C HIS A 694 -11.75 23.62 -10.72
N ASP A 695 -13.02 23.99 -10.87
CA ASP A 695 -13.53 25.30 -10.44
C ASP A 695 -13.42 25.51 -8.92
N GLU A 696 -13.72 24.49 -8.12
CA GLU A 696 -13.53 24.55 -6.67
C GLU A 696 -12.05 24.68 -6.28
N GLN A 697 -11.16 23.88 -6.90
CA GLN A 697 -9.72 23.98 -6.67
C GLN A 697 -9.19 25.36 -7.05
N LEU A 698 -9.61 25.87 -8.21
CA LEU A 698 -9.18 27.16 -8.74
C LEU A 698 -9.67 28.32 -7.86
N ALA A 699 -10.85 28.22 -7.25
CA ALA A 699 -11.34 29.22 -6.29
C ALA A 699 -10.47 29.27 -5.01
N LEU A 700 -10.04 28.12 -4.49
CA LEU A 700 -9.11 28.08 -3.35
C LEU A 700 -7.77 28.75 -3.69
N LEU A 701 -7.27 28.51 -4.90
CA LEU A 701 -6.01 29.07 -5.38
C LEU A 701 -6.11 30.56 -5.70
N ASP A 702 -7.24 31.03 -6.20
CA ASP A 702 -7.47 32.47 -6.41
C ASP A 702 -7.43 33.21 -5.08
N ARG A 703 -8.12 32.69 -4.07
CA ARG A 703 -8.08 33.26 -2.71
C ARG A 703 -6.67 33.24 -2.14
N LEU A 704 -5.89 32.19 -2.41
CA LEU A 704 -4.48 32.13 -2.01
C LEU A 704 -3.65 33.24 -2.67
N VAL A 705 -3.84 33.47 -3.98
CA VAL A 705 -3.15 34.54 -4.73
C VAL A 705 -3.58 35.92 -4.24
N GLU A 706 -4.87 36.14 -3.96
CA GLU A 706 -5.40 37.41 -3.43
C GLU A 706 -4.76 37.82 -2.09
N HIS A 707 -4.32 36.83 -1.30
CA HIS A 707 -3.69 37.03 0.00
C HIS A 707 -2.16 36.93 -0.05
N ASP A 708 -1.55 36.85 -1.23
CA ASP A 708 -0.10 36.89 -1.37
C ASP A 708 0.45 38.31 -1.29
N GLY A 709 0.98 38.68 -0.13
CA GLY A 709 1.67 39.95 0.08
C GLY A 709 3.07 40.03 -0.57
N SER A 710 3.60 38.93 -1.12
CA SER A 710 4.96 38.86 -1.68
C SER A 710 5.04 39.09 -3.19
N GLY A 711 3.92 38.97 -3.91
CA GLY A 711 3.87 39.07 -5.38
C GLY A 711 4.47 37.87 -6.12
N LEU A 712 4.74 36.76 -5.41
CA LEU A 712 5.24 35.51 -5.98
C LEU A 712 4.13 34.76 -6.72
N LEU A 713 2.92 34.74 -6.17
CA LEU A 713 1.81 33.95 -6.68
C LEU A 713 1.15 34.62 -7.87
N HIS A 714 0.77 33.81 -8.85
CA HIS A 714 0.18 34.27 -10.09
C HIS A 714 -1.10 33.48 -10.42
N THR A 715 -2.19 34.21 -10.67
CA THR A 715 -3.46 33.61 -11.08
C THR A 715 -3.36 33.00 -12.47
N THR A 716 -3.87 31.79 -12.63
CA THR A 716 -3.99 31.13 -13.93
C THR A 716 -5.21 31.64 -14.68
N ARG A 717 -5.00 32.30 -15.84
CA ARG A 717 -6.11 32.72 -16.71
C ARG A 717 -6.86 31.48 -17.21
N ARG A 718 -8.20 31.57 -17.26
CA ARG A 718 -9.04 30.43 -17.65
C ARG A 718 -10.35 30.83 -18.30
N LEU A 719 -10.95 29.88 -19.01
CA LEU A 719 -12.27 29.98 -19.63
C LEU A 719 -12.97 28.61 -19.53
N TYR A 720 -14.29 28.60 -19.29
CA TYR A 720 -15.09 27.38 -19.31
C TYR A 720 -15.75 27.20 -20.68
N VAL A 721 -15.71 25.97 -21.19
CA VAL A 721 -16.29 25.59 -22.48
C VAL A 721 -17.26 24.44 -22.27
N ASP A 722 -18.48 24.61 -22.79
CA ASP A 722 -19.42 23.52 -23.01
C ASP A 722 -19.11 22.88 -24.37
N THR A 723 -18.78 21.59 -24.36
CA THR A 723 -18.31 20.87 -25.55
C THR A 723 -19.43 20.57 -26.54
N GLY A 724 -20.70 20.64 -26.10
CA GLY A 724 -21.90 20.46 -26.90
C GLY A 724 -22.46 21.75 -27.49
N ASP A 725 -22.06 22.92 -26.97
CA ASP A 725 -22.49 24.24 -27.46
C ASP A 725 -21.49 24.84 -28.48
N PRO A 726 -21.88 24.99 -29.76
CA PRO A 726 -21.02 25.60 -30.78
C PRO A 726 -20.56 27.02 -30.46
N GLU A 727 -21.36 27.82 -29.74
CA GLU A 727 -20.97 29.19 -29.39
C GLU A 727 -19.91 29.20 -28.30
N SER A 728 -20.07 28.35 -27.27
CA SER A 728 -19.07 28.14 -26.23
C SER A 728 -17.75 27.61 -26.80
N VAL A 729 -17.80 26.64 -27.71
CA VAL A 729 -16.61 26.12 -28.41
C VAL A 729 -15.89 27.21 -29.18
N ARG A 730 -16.63 28.06 -29.91
CA ARG A 730 -16.06 29.21 -30.65
C ARG A 730 -15.38 30.19 -29.69
N ALA A 731 -16.02 30.53 -28.57
CA ALA A 731 -15.42 31.39 -27.55
C ALA A 731 -14.10 30.80 -26.99
N GLY A 732 -14.06 29.48 -26.80
CA GLY A 732 -12.84 28.74 -26.43
C GLY A 732 -11.71 28.88 -27.44
N VAL A 733 -12.03 28.76 -28.74
CA VAL A 733 -11.07 28.95 -29.84
C VAL A 733 -10.57 30.39 -29.88
N ASP A 734 -11.48 31.37 -29.82
CA ASP A 734 -11.14 32.80 -29.90
C ASP A 734 -10.22 33.22 -28.74
N TRP A 735 -10.52 32.77 -27.52
CA TRP A 735 -9.69 33.00 -26.35
C TRP A 735 -8.27 32.42 -26.50
N TRP A 736 -8.17 31.21 -27.03
CA TRP A 736 -6.87 30.58 -27.30
C TRP A 736 -6.09 31.30 -28.40
N LEU A 737 -6.74 31.74 -29.47
CA LEU A 737 -6.13 32.52 -30.55
C LEU A 737 -5.62 33.87 -30.03
N GLU A 738 -6.40 34.57 -29.21
CA GLU A 738 -5.98 35.82 -28.57
C GLU A 738 -4.74 35.61 -27.69
N MET A 739 -4.79 34.62 -26.80
CA MET A 739 -3.72 34.34 -25.85
C MET A 739 -2.41 33.91 -26.56
N THR A 740 -2.50 32.98 -27.51
CA THR A 740 -1.32 32.52 -28.26
C THR A 740 -0.79 33.59 -29.22
N GLY A 741 -1.67 34.44 -29.78
CA GLY A 741 -1.28 35.60 -30.59
C GLY A 741 -0.45 36.63 -29.82
N ARG A 742 -0.72 36.80 -28.51
CA ARG A 742 0.08 37.64 -27.60
C ARG A 742 1.37 36.96 -27.11
N GLY A 743 1.60 35.69 -27.46
CA GLY A 743 2.81 34.96 -27.12
C GLY A 743 2.70 34.01 -25.93
N GLY A 744 1.50 33.67 -25.47
CA GLY A 744 1.31 32.53 -24.56
C GLY A 744 1.68 31.21 -25.25
N GLU A 745 2.11 30.22 -24.47
CA GLU A 745 2.44 28.89 -25.01
C GLU A 745 1.20 28.21 -25.60
N GLY A 746 0.03 28.38 -24.98
CA GLY A 746 -1.21 27.70 -25.34
C GLY A 746 -2.05 27.45 -24.11
N MET A 747 -2.87 26.40 -24.15
CA MET A 747 -3.73 26.03 -23.03
C MET A 747 -3.65 24.55 -22.68
N VAL A 748 -4.06 24.24 -21.47
CA VAL A 748 -4.41 22.89 -21.03
C VAL A 748 -5.92 22.83 -20.91
N VAL A 749 -6.55 21.94 -21.68
CA VAL A 749 -7.99 21.66 -21.60
C VAL A 749 -8.18 20.51 -20.63
N LYS A 750 -8.99 20.68 -19.59
CA LYS A 750 -9.26 19.68 -18.57
C LYS A 750 -10.77 19.47 -18.43
N PRO A 751 -11.26 18.25 -18.14
CA PRO A 751 -12.65 18.07 -17.72
C PRO A 751 -12.93 18.93 -16.47
N LEU A 752 -14.15 19.46 -16.32
CA LEU A 752 -14.47 20.27 -15.13
C LEU A 752 -14.39 19.43 -13.84
N GLY A 753 -14.91 18.19 -13.88
CA GLY A 753 -14.63 17.22 -12.82
C GLY A 753 -13.21 16.67 -12.96
N ALA A 754 -12.41 16.64 -11.90
CA ALA A 754 -11.01 16.20 -12.01
C ALA A 754 -10.88 14.68 -12.27
N LEU A 755 -11.85 13.87 -11.84
CA LEU A 755 -11.86 12.41 -12.01
C LEU A 755 -13.06 11.95 -12.85
N VAL A 756 -12.88 11.83 -14.16
CA VAL A 756 -13.95 11.44 -15.09
C VAL A 756 -13.68 10.07 -15.72
N ARG A 757 -14.75 9.28 -15.89
CA ARG A 757 -14.74 8.03 -16.64
C ARG A 757 -15.66 8.13 -17.85
N ASP A 758 -15.26 7.51 -18.96
CA ASP A 758 -16.07 7.41 -20.17
C ASP A 758 -17.24 6.42 -19.99
N GLY A 759 -18.08 6.29 -21.03
CA GLY A 759 -19.22 5.36 -21.02
C GLY A 759 -18.87 3.88 -20.88
N GLU A 760 -17.59 3.50 -21.03
CA GLU A 760 -17.06 2.15 -20.81
C GLU A 760 -16.41 2.00 -19.42
N GLY A 761 -16.44 3.04 -18.59
CA GLY A 761 -15.83 3.07 -17.26
C GLY A 761 -14.31 3.27 -17.27
N ARG A 762 -13.70 3.66 -18.39
CA ARG A 762 -12.26 3.94 -18.50
C ARG A 762 -11.96 5.37 -18.09
N LEU A 763 -10.78 5.60 -17.51
CA LEU A 763 -10.36 6.93 -17.09
C LEU A 763 -10.13 7.85 -18.31
N VAL A 764 -10.71 9.04 -18.28
CA VAL A 764 -10.55 10.08 -19.31
C VAL A 764 -9.24 10.84 -19.07
N GLN A 765 -8.64 11.42 -20.13
CA GLN A 765 -7.41 12.22 -20.01
C GLN A 765 -7.61 13.38 -19.02
N PRO A 766 -6.78 13.49 -17.96
CA PRO A 766 -6.94 14.53 -16.93
C PRO A 766 -6.64 15.94 -17.44
N GLY A 767 -5.91 16.04 -18.54
CA GLY A 767 -5.66 17.28 -19.23
C GLY A 767 -4.99 17.03 -20.58
N VAL A 768 -5.43 17.78 -21.58
CA VAL A 768 -4.88 17.73 -22.94
C VAL A 768 -4.26 19.09 -23.25
N LYS A 769 -2.97 19.11 -23.58
CA LYS A 769 -2.31 20.34 -24.02
C LYS A 769 -2.65 20.66 -25.48
N CYS A 770 -2.94 21.93 -25.72
CA CYS A 770 -3.14 22.51 -27.05
C CYS A 770 -2.25 23.75 -27.19
N ARG A 771 -1.10 23.57 -27.85
CA ARG A 771 -0.05 24.59 -27.92
C ARG A 771 -0.19 25.47 -29.15
N GLY A 772 0.12 26.75 -28.98
CA GLY A 772 0.08 27.77 -30.01
C GLY A 772 1.03 27.51 -31.17
N ARG A 773 0.63 27.96 -32.35
CA ARG A 773 1.40 27.78 -33.59
C ARG A 773 2.83 28.33 -33.48
N GLU A 774 3.01 29.52 -32.93
CA GLU A 774 4.35 30.12 -32.83
C GLU A 774 5.21 29.46 -31.75
N TYR A 775 4.59 29.00 -30.65
CA TYR A 775 5.29 28.22 -29.62
C TYR A 775 5.85 26.92 -30.20
N LEU A 776 5.07 26.20 -31.02
CA LEU A 776 5.49 24.91 -31.57
C LEU A 776 6.73 25.00 -32.48
N ARG A 777 7.16 26.19 -32.92
CA ARG A 777 8.46 26.37 -33.59
C ARG A 777 9.62 25.96 -32.68
N ILE A 778 9.49 26.23 -31.38
CA ILE A 778 10.49 25.87 -30.36
C ILE A 778 10.64 24.35 -30.31
N ILE A 779 9.55 23.61 -30.47
CA ILE A 779 9.51 22.14 -30.30
C ILE A 779 9.81 21.38 -31.60
N TYR A 780 9.20 21.80 -32.72
CA TYR A 780 9.28 21.10 -34.00
C TYR A 780 10.29 21.73 -34.98
N GLY A 781 10.93 22.82 -34.58
CA GLY A 781 11.92 23.55 -35.37
C GLY A 781 11.35 24.76 -36.11
N PRO A 782 12.23 25.67 -36.59
CA PRO A 782 11.83 26.95 -37.17
C PRO A 782 10.91 26.80 -38.39
N GLU A 783 11.16 25.78 -39.21
CA GLU A 783 10.52 25.56 -40.50
C GLU A 783 9.27 24.65 -40.44
N TYR A 784 8.79 24.28 -39.24
CA TYR A 784 7.77 23.22 -39.12
C TYR A 784 6.42 23.57 -39.75
N THR A 785 6.11 24.87 -39.89
CA THR A 785 4.87 25.36 -40.49
C THR A 785 4.83 25.27 -42.02
N ARG A 786 5.95 24.91 -42.67
CA ARG A 786 5.94 24.69 -44.13
C ARG A 786 4.99 23.53 -44.49
N PRO A 787 4.24 23.61 -45.61
CA PRO A 787 3.21 22.62 -45.94
C PRO A 787 3.71 21.16 -45.97
N ASP A 788 4.87 20.93 -46.56
CA ASP A 788 5.52 19.61 -46.66
C ASP A 788 6.02 19.08 -45.31
N HIS A 789 6.49 19.97 -44.42
CA HIS A 789 6.87 19.64 -43.06
C HIS A 789 5.64 19.32 -42.20
N LEU A 790 4.63 20.19 -42.24
CA LEU A 790 3.41 20.07 -41.46
C LEU A 790 2.63 18.79 -41.85
N ALA A 791 2.53 18.48 -43.14
CA ALA A 791 1.87 17.27 -43.63
C ALA A 791 2.55 16.00 -43.07
N ARG A 792 3.89 15.95 -43.02
CA ARG A 792 4.63 14.82 -42.43
C ARG A 792 4.40 14.72 -40.92
N LEU A 793 4.38 15.85 -40.21
CA LEU A 793 4.19 15.89 -38.76
C LEU A 793 2.77 15.51 -38.32
N ARG A 794 1.76 15.67 -39.18
CA ARG A 794 0.38 15.24 -38.91
C ARG A 794 0.23 13.71 -38.73
N GLY A 795 1.18 12.91 -39.21
CA GLY A 795 1.22 11.45 -39.03
C GLY A 795 1.80 10.95 -37.70
N ARG A 796 1.89 11.78 -36.65
CA ARG A 796 2.49 11.40 -35.35
C ARG A 796 1.61 10.41 -34.56
N PHE A 797 2.24 9.46 -33.88
CA PHE A 797 1.56 8.46 -33.05
C PHE A 797 1.41 8.94 -31.59
N LEU A 798 0.18 9.14 -31.13
CA LEU A 798 -0.13 9.70 -29.79
C LEU A 798 -0.49 8.66 -28.73
N GLN A 799 -0.83 7.44 -29.14
CA GLN A 799 -1.40 6.42 -28.25
C GLN A 799 -0.50 6.07 -27.07
N HIS A 800 0.81 5.96 -27.30
CA HIS A 800 1.76 5.63 -26.24
C HIS A 800 1.81 6.73 -25.16
N LYS A 801 1.89 8.00 -25.56
CA LYS A 801 1.89 9.16 -24.64
C LYS A 801 0.57 9.28 -23.87
N ARG A 802 -0.57 9.05 -24.54
CA ARG A 802 -1.90 9.03 -23.90
C ARG A 802 -2.02 7.92 -22.85
N SER A 803 -1.48 6.74 -23.14
CA SER A 803 -1.47 5.61 -22.20
C SER A 803 -0.54 5.86 -21.01
N LEU A 804 0.64 6.44 -21.24
CA LEU A 804 1.56 6.88 -20.18
C LEU A 804 0.89 7.89 -19.23
N ALA A 805 0.26 8.94 -19.78
CA ALA A 805 -0.42 9.96 -19.00
C ALA A 805 -1.49 9.38 -18.06
N LEU A 806 -2.32 8.44 -18.54
CA LEU A 806 -3.35 7.80 -17.71
C LEU A 806 -2.76 6.92 -16.61
N ARG A 807 -1.72 6.12 -16.92
CA ARG A 807 -1.07 5.24 -15.94
C ARG A 807 -0.37 6.05 -14.85
N GLU A 808 0.38 7.08 -15.24
CA GLU A 808 1.06 7.97 -14.29
C GLU A 808 0.06 8.77 -13.46
N TYR A 809 -1.06 9.22 -14.06
CA TYR A 809 -2.10 9.92 -13.31
C TYR A 809 -2.77 9.01 -12.28
N ALA A 810 -3.07 7.76 -12.64
CA ALA A 810 -3.61 6.77 -11.69
C ALA A 810 -2.64 6.48 -10.54
N LEU A 811 -1.33 6.42 -10.80
CA LEU A 811 -0.30 6.29 -9.75
C LEU A 811 -0.22 7.55 -8.88
N GLY A 812 -0.23 8.74 -9.49
CA GLY A 812 -0.22 10.01 -8.76
C GLY A 812 -1.41 10.12 -7.81
N LEU A 813 -2.63 9.82 -8.28
CA LEU A 813 -3.83 9.81 -7.45
C LEU A 813 -3.74 8.77 -6.31
N GLU A 814 -3.24 7.57 -6.60
CA GLU A 814 -3.04 6.54 -5.57
C GLU A 814 -2.03 6.97 -4.52
N ALA A 815 -0.94 7.63 -4.90
CA ALA A 815 0.04 8.17 -3.96
C ALA A 815 -0.59 9.22 -3.01
N LEU A 816 -1.38 10.15 -3.56
CA LEU A 816 -2.07 11.19 -2.80
C LEU A 816 -3.10 10.60 -1.83
N ASP A 817 -3.84 9.60 -2.28
CA ASP A 817 -4.83 8.88 -1.50
C ASP A 817 -4.19 8.10 -0.32
N ARG A 818 -3.07 7.42 -0.58
CA ARG A 818 -2.28 6.71 0.45
C ARG A 818 -1.69 7.70 1.46
N LEU A 819 -1.20 8.84 0.97
CA LEU A 819 -0.67 9.92 1.81
C LEU A 819 -1.77 10.48 2.72
N ALA A 820 -2.91 10.86 2.14
CA ALA A 820 -4.04 11.40 2.89
C ALA A 820 -4.57 10.41 3.94
N GLY A 821 -4.63 9.11 3.61
CA GLY A 821 -5.07 8.04 4.51
C GLY A 821 -4.05 7.62 5.59
N GLY A 822 -2.86 8.22 5.62
CA GLY A 822 -1.82 7.86 6.59
C GLY A 822 -1.26 6.44 6.40
N GLU A 823 -1.20 5.95 5.15
CA GLU A 823 -0.49 4.71 4.84
C GLU A 823 1.04 4.91 5.03
N PRO A 824 1.79 3.82 5.27
CA PRO A 824 3.24 3.88 5.38
C PRO A 824 3.94 4.51 4.18
N LEU A 825 5.11 5.13 4.41
CA LEU A 825 5.85 5.82 3.36
C LEU A 825 6.18 4.91 2.16
N TRP A 826 6.57 3.66 2.39
CA TRP A 826 6.85 2.71 1.31
C TRP A 826 5.64 2.42 0.41
N ARG A 827 4.41 2.48 0.95
CA ARG A 827 3.17 2.34 0.16
C ARG A 827 2.94 3.57 -0.72
N VAL A 828 3.16 4.77 -0.20
CA VAL A 828 3.11 6.01 -0.99
C VAL A 828 4.17 5.96 -2.08
N HIS A 829 5.41 5.60 -1.72
CA HIS A 829 6.55 5.54 -2.62
C HIS A 829 6.46 4.47 -3.70
N GLU A 830 5.77 3.35 -3.46
CA GLU A 830 5.48 2.37 -4.50
C GLU A 830 4.82 3.04 -5.73
N ALA A 831 3.89 3.97 -5.49
CA ALA A 831 3.19 4.69 -6.54
C ALA A 831 4.02 5.86 -7.10
N VAL A 832 4.68 6.66 -6.25
CA VAL A 832 5.57 7.76 -6.65
C VAL A 832 6.71 7.25 -7.54
N PHE A 833 7.37 6.18 -7.10
CA PHE A 833 8.43 5.51 -7.84
C PHE A 833 7.91 4.93 -9.16
N GLY A 834 6.67 4.43 -9.16
CA GLY A 834 6.00 3.99 -10.38
C GLY A 834 5.90 5.10 -11.44
N VAL A 835 5.55 6.33 -11.06
CA VAL A 835 5.52 7.48 -11.99
C VAL A 835 6.91 7.71 -12.58
N LEU A 836 7.93 7.75 -11.74
CA LEU A 836 9.31 7.97 -12.19
C LEU A 836 9.82 6.85 -13.10
N ALA A 837 9.44 5.61 -12.83
CA ALA A 837 9.76 4.46 -13.67
C ALA A 837 9.08 4.59 -15.04
N LEU A 838 7.79 4.93 -15.09
CA LEU A 838 7.07 5.13 -16.35
C LEU A 838 7.64 6.28 -17.18
N GLU A 839 8.11 7.35 -16.54
CA GLU A 839 8.75 8.48 -17.22
C GLU A 839 10.08 8.12 -17.91
N SER A 840 10.68 6.98 -17.57
CA SER A 840 11.85 6.46 -18.28
C SER A 840 11.50 5.65 -19.54
N GLU A 841 10.20 5.39 -19.80
CA GLU A 841 9.77 4.76 -21.06
C GLU A 841 10.05 5.69 -22.26
N PRO A 842 10.67 5.18 -23.34
CA PRO A 842 11.03 6.02 -24.48
C PRO A 842 9.77 6.48 -25.22
N VAL A 843 9.56 7.80 -25.25
CA VAL A 843 8.47 8.45 -25.98
C VAL A 843 9.01 9.64 -26.79
N ASP A 844 8.29 10.02 -27.84
CA ASP A 844 8.64 11.20 -28.64
C ASP A 844 8.66 12.46 -27.74
N PRO A 845 9.84 13.10 -27.56
CA PRO A 845 10.00 14.22 -26.61
C PRO A 845 9.28 15.49 -27.06
N ARG A 846 8.81 15.54 -28.31
CA ARG A 846 8.04 16.68 -28.85
C ARG A 846 6.60 16.68 -28.35
N LEU A 847 6.09 15.53 -27.88
CA LEU A 847 4.68 15.33 -27.55
C LEU A 847 4.28 16.03 -26.27
#